data_AF-A0A7Z9ZH36-F1
#
_entry.id   AF-A0A7Z9ZH36-F1
#
_cell.length_a   1.000
_cell.length_b   1.000
_cell.length_c   1.000
_cell.angle_alpha   90.00
_cell.angle_beta   90.00
_cell.angle_gamma   90.00
#
_symmetry.space_group_name_H-M   'P 1'
#
loop_
_entity.id
_entity.type
_entity.pdbx_description
1 polymer ?
#
loop_
_entity_poly.entity_id
_entity_poly.type
_entity_poly.pdbx_seq_one_letter_code
_entity_poly.pdbx_strand_id
1 'polypeptide(L)'
;PRVWGTMKIPASWLGVPMMMGDRLVGVICVQAYRSHAYGEEEQLLLSTIADQVAVAVENARLYEETKRHAEEMTALHETMLDITAQLEMRRLLDAIIARASDLLGATGGLVFLHDPAREELVAVTCHNLERDYTGLTFEVGEGVAGRVFQTGEPLIIDDYRTWVGKSPQVDDAYARSVMGVPLRWQERVIGVLDIVDNVRAGAFDEQDLQLLMLFADQAAIAIENARLFEETRWRARQLQALTETGLAIGSTLSLDEVLQVALERLGRVVPYDTVSLWLREGELMRIRAVQGFESPEEHIGLTIAIQEDPLSQEILHTRRPIVIADAQQDERFRGLADTGWVRSWLGVPLLSKGEVIGLLTINEREPGLYTEAMAELALAFANQAAIAIENAWLYEAEQERRDLAESLAEATAALTATLDFDQVLDRILEQVSRVIPNDAANIMLVEGDQVRIARWRGYERFGMEEFVSTLLFHIPEVANLQQMVESKEPMVIPDTAAYPGWVRLPETEWLRSYAAAPIIVRGEVIGFLNVDSATPGFFTQAHAAALRAFADHAAAAIENARLYEAEQRRRQDAEALREAALALTAELDRNQVIGRILAQLEQVVPYDSASVQLLQGDKLVIIGGRGFPNLEEIVGISFPLDGD
;
A
#
# COMPACT_ATOMS: atom_id res chain seq x y z
N PRO A 1 -5.49 101.32 -8.41
CA PRO A 1 -6.20 100.44 -9.36
C PRO A 1 -5.29 100.06 -10.56
N ARG A 2 -4.70 98.86 -10.53
CA ARG A 2 -3.97 98.30 -11.68
C ARG A 2 -4.99 97.66 -12.62
N VAL A 3 -5.11 98.20 -13.84
CA VAL A 3 -6.06 97.73 -14.85
C VAL A 3 -5.48 96.50 -15.55
N TRP A 4 -6.17 95.36 -15.47
CA TRP A 4 -5.89 94.17 -16.27
C TRP A 4 -6.88 94.13 -17.44
N GLY A 5 -6.36 94.08 -18.68
CA GLY A 5 -7.09 93.51 -19.82
C GLY A 5 -7.55 94.42 -20.95
N THR A 6 -7.89 95.71 -20.74
CA THR A 6 -8.23 96.65 -21.85
C THR A 6 -8.02 98.13 -21.45
N MET A 7 -7.68 99.02 -22.39
CA MET A 7 -7.39 100.46 -22.19
C MET A 7 -8.61 101.34 -21.81
N LYS A 8 -9.54 100.83 -21.00
CA LYS A 8 -10.60 101.64 -20.41
C LYS A 8 -10.59 101.40 -18.90
N ILE A 9 -10.68 102.48 -18.11
CA ILE A 9 -10.84 102.39 -16.66
C ILE A 9 -12.31 102.08 -16.39
N PRO A 10 -12.64 100.99 -15.67
CA PRO A 10 -14.03 100.70 -15.30
C PRO A 10 -14.59 101.82 -14.44
N ALA A 11 -15.81 102.25 -14.75
CA ALA A 11 -16.52 103.30 -14.02
C ALA A 11 -17.28 102.77 -12.80
N SER A 12 -17.40 101.45 -12.66
CA SER A 12 -17.95 100.75 -11.49
C SER A 12 -17.38 99.33 -11.37
N TRP A 13 -17.28 98.83 -10.14
CA TRP A 13 -16.75 97.51 -9.80
C TRP A 13 -17.50 96.93 -8.61
N LEU A 14 -17.71 95.62 -8.60
CA LEU A 14 -18.32 94.87 -7.51
C LEU A 14 -17.49 93.61 -7.27
N GLY A 15 -17.11 93.38 -6.01
CA GLY A 15 -16.43 92.16 -5.57
C GLY A 15 -17.20 91.52 -4.44
N VAL A 16 -17.38 90.20 -4.50
CA VAL A 16 -18.03 89.42 -3.44
C VAL A 16 -17.14 88.24 -3.03
N PRO A 17 -17.05 87.91 -1.74
CA PRO A 17 -16.25 86.78 -1.28
C PRO A 17 -16.92 85.45 -1.65
N MET A 18 -16.10 84.45 -1.95
CA MET A 18 -16.49 83.04 -2.05
C MET A 18 -16.20 82.38 -0.71
N MET A 19 -17.24 82.06 0.06
CA MET A 19 -17.11 81.51 1.41
C MET A 19 -17.52 80.04 1.47
N MET A 20 -16.80 79.25 2.25
CA MET A 20 -17.16 77.87 2.60
C MET A 20 -17.20 77.77 4.12
N GLY A 21 -18.40 77.90 4.71
CA GLY A 21 -18.54 78.18 6.14
C GLY A 21 -17.86 79.51 6.49
N ASP A 22 -16.99 79.52 7.49
CA ASP A 22 -16.24 80.70 7.92
C ASP A 22 -14.92 80.93 7.14
N ARG A 23 -14.59 80.07 6.17
CA ARG A 23 -13.34 80.13 5.41
C ARG A 23 -13.52 80.82 4.07
N LEU A 24 -12.69 81.82 3.79
CA LEU A 24 -12.61 82.48 2.47
C LEU A 24 -11.86 81.58 1.48
N VAL A 25 -12.55 81.16 0.42
CA VAL A 25 -11.99 80.36 -0.70
C VAL A 25 -11.44 81.25 -1.80
N GLY A 26 -12.03 82.43 -2.03
CA GLY A 26 -11.62 83.38 -3.07
C GLY A 26 -12.54 84.59 -3.15
N VAL A 27 -12.40 85.41 -4.21
CA VAL A 27 -13.27 86.58 -4.46
C VAL A 27 -13.67 86.62 -5.93
N ILE A 28 -14.96 86.77 -6.22
CA ILE A 28 -15.45 87.02 -7.59
C ILE A 28 -15.61 88.52 -7.79
N CYS A 29 -15.10 89.02 -8.91
CA CYS A 29 -15.10 90.43 -9.25
C CYS A 29 -15.73 90.67 -10.61
N VAL A 30 -16.62 91.66 -10.71
CA VAL A 30 -17.20 92.13 -11.97
C VAL A 30 -16.99 93.65 -12.12
N GLN A 31 -16.81 94.11 -13.36
CA GLN A 31 -16.49 95.52 -13.67
C GLN A 31 -17.25 96.02 -14.89
N ALA A 32 -17.67 97.29 -14.86
CA ALA A 32 -18.44 97.90 -15.94
C ALA A 32 -17.92 99.31 -16.28
N TYR A 33 -18.03 99.70 -17.56
CA TYR A 33 -17.59 101.01 -18.06
C TYR A 33 -18.64 102.12 -17.96
N ARG A 34 -19.81 101.82 -17.37
CA ARG A 34 -20.85 102.79 -17.03
C ARG A 34 -20.90 103.00 -15.51
N SER A 35 -21.18 104.22 -15.06
CA SER A 35 -21.33 104.53 -13.64
C SER A 35 -22.62 103.92 -13.07
N HIS A 36 -22.62 103.58 -11.77
CA HIS A 36 -23.78 103.03 -11.06
C HIS A 36 -24.36 101.76 -11.71
N ALA A 37 -23.51 100.87 -12.23
CA ALA A 37 -23.94 99.67 -12.93
C ALA A 37 -24.40 98.53 -12.02
N TYR A 38 -24.15 98.61 -10.71
CA TYR A 38 -24.39 97.56 -9.72
C TYR A 38 -25.11 98.16 -8.51
N GLY A 39 -26.31 97.66 -8.21
CA GLY A 39 -27.07 97.94 -6.99
C GLY A 39 -27.15 96.70 -6.09
N GLU A 40 -28.07 96.73 -5.14
CA GLU A 40 -28.26 95.64 -4.17
C GLU A 40 -28.68 94.31 -4.84
N GLU A 41 -29.46 94.38 -5.92
CA GLU A 41 -29.93 93.19 -6.66
C GLU A 41 -28.77 92.49 -7.36
N GLU A 42 -27.87 93.23 -8.03
CA GLU A 42 -26.67 92.64 -8.63
C GLU A 42 -25.67 92.11 -7.59
N GLN A 43 -25.56 92.76 -6.43
CA GLN A 43 -24.73 92.27 -5.32
C GLN A 43 -25.26 90.94 -4.76
N LEU A 44 -26.57 90.84 -4.53
CA LEU A 44 -27.20 89.62 -4.02
C LEU A 44 -27.06 88.45 -5.02
N LEU A 45 -27.28 88.74 -6.31
CA LEU A 45 -27.12 87.76 -7.38
C LEU A 45 -25.66 87.26 -7.45
N LEU A 46 -24.70 88.17 -7.44
CA LEU A 46 -23.28 87.80 -7.50
C LEU A 46 -22.83 87.04 -6.26
N SER A 47 -23.33 87.40 -5.07
CA SER A 47 -23.06 86.68 -3.82
C SER A 47 -23.60 85.24 -3.87
N THR A 48 -24.82 85.04 -4.38
CA THR A 48 -25.41 83.70 -4.52
C THR A 48 -24.59 82.83 -5.48
N ILE A 49 -24.12 83.43 -6.58
CA ILE A 49 -23.22 82.77 -7.52
C ILE A 49 -21.87 82.45 -6.84
N ALA A 50 -21.33 83.38 -6.05
CA ALA A 50 -20.07 83.16 -5.34
C ALA A 50 -20.15 82.02 -4.32
N ASP A 51 -21.27 81.86 -3.62
CA ASP A 51 -21.50 80.74 -2.70
C ASP A 51 -21.55 79.41 -3.44
N GLN A 52 -22.26 79.34 -4.57
CA GLN A 52 -22.30 78.10 -5.38
C GLN A 52 -20.95 77.77 -6.02
N VAL A 53 -20.20 78.77 -6.47
CA VAL A 53 -18.86 78.57 -7.03
C VAL A 53 -17.89 78.14 -5.93
N ALA A 54 -18.02 78.64 -4.70
CA ALA A 54 -17.20 78.19 -3.56
C ALA A 54 -17.37 76.69 -3.31
N VAL A 55 -18.62 76.21 -3.28
CA VAL A 55 -18.94 74.77 -3.11
C VAL A 55 -18.38 73.95 -4.27
N ALA A 56 -18.54 74.41 -5.52
CA ALA A 56 -18.07 73.68 -6.68
C ALA A 56 -16.53 73.57 -6.73
N VAL A 57 -15.81 74.63 -6.38
CA VAL A 57 -14.34 74.65 -6.32
C VAL A 57 -13.83 73.73 -5.21
N GLU A 58 -14.47 73.73 -4.04
CA GLU A 58 -14.08 72.84 -2.93
C GLU A 58 -14.36 71.37 -3.26
N ASN A 59 -15.51 71.06 -3.88
CA ASN A 59 -15.82 69.71 -4.32
C ASN A 59 -14.83 69.21 -5.39
N ALA A 60 -14.43 70.07 -6.33
CA ALA A 60 -13.43 69.71 -7.34
C ALA A 60 -12.07 69.41 -6.70
N ARG A 61 -11.65 70.22 -5.72
CA ARG A 61 -10.41 69.99 -4.96
C ARG A 61 -10.44 68.69 -4.17
N LEU A 62 -11.51 68.43 -3.41
CA LEU A 62 -11.69 67.20 -2.64
C LEU A 62 -11.70 65.96 -3.55
N TYR A 63 -12.32 66.07 -4.73
CA TYR A 63 -12.34 64.98 -5.71
C TYR A 63 -10.95 64.72 -6.31
N GLU A 64 -10.18 65.75 -6.66
CA GLU A 64 -8.80 65.59 -7.13
C GLU A 64 -7.89 64.97 -6.06
N GLU A 65 -8.05 65.37 -4.80
CA GLU A 65 -7.28 64.81 -3.67
C GLU A 65 -7.63 63.35 -3.42
N THR A 66 -8.92 63.00 -3.45
CA THR A 66 -9.39 61.60 -3.35
C THR A 66 -8.89 60.77 -4.54
N LYS A 67 -8.93 61.31 -5.75
CA LYS A 67 -8.47 60.64 -6.97
C LYS A 67 -6.96 60.40 -6.94
N ARG A 68 -6.18 61.40 -6.51
CA ARG A 68 -4.72 61.27 -6.35
C ARG A 68 -4.37 60.17 -5.35
N HIS A 69 -5.03 60.14 -4.20
CA HIS A 69 -4.83 59.06 -3.22
C HIS A 69 -5.23 57.68 -3.76
N ALA A 70 -6.29 57.58 -4.56
CA ALA A 70 -6.68 56.31 -5.19
C ALA A 70 -5.66 55.86 -6.27
N GLU A 71 -5.10 56.79 -7.04
CA GLU A 71 -4.04 56.52 -8.03
C GLU A 71 -2.73 56.10 -7.35
N GLU A 72 -2.34 56.78 -6.25
CA GLU A 72 -1.20 56.39 -5.40
C GLU A 72 -1.39 54.98 -4.82
N MET A 73 -2.58 54.67 -4.31
CA MET A 73 -2.91 53.35 -3.76
C MET A 73 -2.88 52.25 -4.83
N THR A 74 -3.35 52.55 -6.04
CA THR A 74 -3.35 51.62 -7.17
C THR A 74 -1.94 51.33 -7.64
N ALA A 75 -1.10 52.37 -7.78
CA ALA A 75 0.31 52.20 -8.16
C ALA A 75 1.10 51.41 -7.10
N LEU A 76 0.83 51.64 -5.81
CA LEU A 76 1.37 50.84 -4.71
C LEU A 76 0.95 49.37 -4.82
N HIS A 77 -0.33 49.11 -5.07
CA HIS A 77 -0.89 47.77 -5.18
C HIS A 77 -0.35 47.01 -6.41
N GLU A 78 -0.25 47.65 -7.58
CA GLU A 78 0.33 47.07 -8.81
C GLU A 78 1.81 46.74 -8.63
N THR A 79 2.58 47.62 -8.00
CA THR A 79 4.00 47.36 -7.74
C THR A 79 4.21 46.24 -6.71
N MET A 80 3.31 46.10 -5.74
CA MET A 80 3.35 44.99 -4.78
C MET A 80 3.01 43.64 -5.43
N LEU A 81 2.06 43.62 -6.38
CA LEU A 81 1.74 42.41 -7.15
C LEU A 81 2.94 41.93 -7.99
N ASP A 82 3.69 42.84 -8.61
CA ASP A 82 4.92 42.50 -9.35
C ASP A 82 6.02 41.91 -8.45
N ILE A 83 6.09 42.31 -7.17
CA ILE A 83 7.08 41.80 -6.20
C ILE A 83 6.71 40.40 -5.70
N THR A 84 5.42 40.12 -5.52
CA THR A 84 4.93 38.80 -5.03
C THR A 84 5.16 37.65 -6.00
N ALA A 85 5.38 37.94 -7.30
CA ALA A 85 5.43 36.91 -8.33
C ALA A 85 6.79 36.18 -8.47
N GLN A 86 7.91 36.68 -7.92
CA GLN A 86 9.25 36.20 -8.33
C GLN A 86 10.37 36.10 -7.26
N LEU A 87 10.16 36.39 -5.97
CA LEU A 87 11.27 36.50 -5.01
C LEU A 87 11.27 35.45 -3.88
N GLU A 88 12.45 34.97 -3.52
CA GLU A 88 12.72 34.22 -2.27
C GLU A 88 12.35 35.10 -1.05
N MET A 89 11.81 34.49 0.01
CA MET A 89 11.29 35.18 1.22
C MET A 89 12.20 36.33 1.70
N ARG A 90 13.52 36.10 1.71
CA ARG A 90 14.49 37.09 2.17
C ARG A 90 14.49 38.36 1.32
N ARG A 91 14.43 38.24 0.00
CA ARG A 91 14.41 39.38 -0.93
C ARG A 91 13.10 40.16 -0.85
N LEU A 92 11.99 39.47 -0.57
CA LEU A 92 10.70 40.11 -0.32
C LEU A 92 10.78 40.99 0.94
N LEU A 93 11.28 40.43 2.03
CA LEU A 93 11.46 41.14 3.30
C LEU A 93 12.40 42.34 3.16
N ASP A 94 13.54 42.17 2.47
CA ASP A 94 14.49 43.25 2.17
C ASP A 94 13.81 44.40 1.39
N ALA A 95 12.98 44.06 0.39
CA ALA A 95 12.26 45.05 -0.41
C ALA A 95 11.17 45.78 0.39
N ILE A 96 10.47 45.08 1.29
CA ILE A 96 9.47 45.63 2.20
C ILE A 96 10.13 46.68 3.10
N ILE A 97 11.18 46.32 3.81
CA ILE A 97 11.81 47.23 4.77
C ILE A 97 12.47 48.42 4.08
N ALA A 98 13.14 48.22 2.93
CA ALA A 98 13.74 49.31 2.17
C ALA A 98 12.71 50.36 1.76
N ARG A 99 11.56 49.91 1.23
CA ARG A 99 10.48 50.81 0.81
C ARG A 99 9.81 51.52 1.97
N ALA A 100 9.59 50.82 3.08
CA ALA A 100 9.03 51.43 4.28
C ALA A 100 9.96 52.54 4.82
N SER A 101 11.26 52.27 4.86
CA SER A 101 12.25 53.27 5.26
C SER A 101 12.31 54.47 4.30
N ASP A 102 12.32 54.23 2.97
CA ASP A 102 12.34 55.29 1.96
C ASP A 102 11.09 56.18 2.02
N LEU A 103 9.91 55.56 2.16
CA LEU A 103 8.63 56.25 2.19
C LEU A 103 8.51 57.20 3.38
N LEU A 104 9.04 56.78 4.52
CA LEU A 104 9.02 57.55 5.78
C LEU A 104 10.25 58.48 5.92
N GLY A 105 11.17 58.46 4.95
CA GLY A 105 12.43 59.18 5.02
C GLY A 105 13.28 58.79 6.25
N ALA A 106 13.15 57.55 6.71
CA ALA A 106 13.88 57.01 7.85
C ALA A 106 15.27 56.51 7.42
N THR A 107 16.16 56.32 8.40
CA THR A 107 17.51 55.84 8.09
C THR A 107 17.56 54.36 7.78
N GLY A 108 16.68 53.54 8.35
CA GLY A 108 16.66 52.11 8.14
C GLY A 108 15.59 51.42 8.96
N GLY A 109 15.74 50.11 9.17
CA GLY A 109 14.82 49.36 10.02
C GLY A 109 15.07 47.86 10.02
N LEU A 110 14.19 47.12 10.71
CA LEU A 110 14.26 45.67 10.89
C LEU A 110 12.89 45.03 10.69
N VAL A 111 12.90 43.77 10.27
CA VAL A 111 11.71 42.91 10.35
C VAL A 111 11.99 41.79 11.33
N PHE A 112 11.13 41.66 12.33
CA PHE A 112 11.12 40.56 13.28
C PHE A 112 10.00 39.60 12.94
N LEU A 113 10.28 38.29 12.90
CA LEU A 113 9.27 37.24 12.81
C LEU A 113 9.30 36.38 14.06
N HIS A 114 8.14 35.90 14.49
CA HIS A 114 8.03 35.05 15.67
C HIS A 114 8.41 33.60 15.35
N ASP A 115 9.35 33.04 16.11
CA ASP A 115 9.70 31.62 16.13
C ASP A 115 8.87 30.89 17.20
N PRO A 116 7.87 30.08 16.81
CA PRO A 116 7.02 29.38 17.77
C PRO A 116 7.74 28.29 18.57
N ALA A 117 8.88 27.78 18.11
CA ALA A 117 9.60 26.71 18.80
C ALA A 117 10.41 27.22 19.98
N ARG A 118 10.87 28.48 19.90
CA ARG A 118 11.69 29.15 20.91
C ARG A 118 10.94 30.19 21.72
N GLU A 119 9.71 30.54 21.31
CA GLU A 119 8.92 31.64 21.88
C GLU A 119 9.64 33.00 21.82
N GLU A 120 10.42 33.22 20.76
CA GLU A 120 11.25 34.42 20.57
C GLU A 120 10.91 35.12 19.24
N LEU A 121 11.22 36.42 19.16
CA LEU A 121 11.23 37.18 17.92
C LEU A 121 12.63 37.18 17.32
N VAL A 122 12.75 36.82 16.05
CA VAL A 122 14.04 36.80 15.34
C VAL A 122 14.04 37.90 14.28
N ALA A 123 15.07 38.75 14.29
CA ALA A 123 15.33 39.70 13.21
C ALA A 123 15.74 38.93 11.94
N VAL A 124 14.83 38.83 10.98
CA VAL A 124 15.06 38.05 9.74
C VAL A 124 15.72 38.87 8.65
N THR A 125 15.57 40.19 8.71
CA THR A 125 16.31 41.15 7.89
C THR A 125 16.48 42.48 8.61
N CYS A 126 17.52 43.21 8.22
CA CYS A 126 17.72 44.61 8.57
C CYS A 126 18.16 45.41 7.34
N HIS A 127 17.82 46.69 7.31
CA HIS A 127 18.11 47.55 6.17
C HIS A 127 18.73 48.88 6.61
N ASN A 128 19.85 49.21 5.96
CA ASN A 128 20.56 50.49 6.09
C ASN A 128 20.87 50.91 7.55
N LEU A 129 21.16 49.93 8.39
CA LEU A 129 21.67 50.12 9.75
C LEU A 129 23.20 49.99 9.77
N GLU A 130 23.86 50.66 10.72
CA GLU A 130 25.32 50.66 10.83
C GLU A 130 25.92 49.27 11.11
N ARG A 131 25.11 48.37 11.67
CA ARG A 131 25.44 46.98 11.97
C ARG A 131 24.35 46.08 11.42
N ASP A 132 24.76 44.90 10.95
CA ASP A 132 23.82 43.82 10.62
C ASP A 132 23.29 43.19 11.90
N TYR A 133 21.98 43.30 12.11
CA TYR A 133 21.25 42.73 13.23
C TYR A 133 20.46 41.47 12.85
N THR A 134 20.68 40.91 11.64
CA THR A 134 20.07 39.63 11.25
C THR A 134 20.44 38.54 12.26
N GLY A 135 19.43 37.79 12.72
CA GLY A 135 19.58 36.71 13.69
C GLY A 135 19.57 37.19 15.15
N LEU A 136 19.46 38.49 15.40
CA LEU A 136 19.18 39.02 16.74
C LEU A 136 17.85 38.48 17.23
N THR A 137 17.80 37.99 18.46
CA THR A 137 16.58 37.48 19.09
C THR A 137 16.14 38.35 20.25
N PHE A 138 14.84 38.53 20.39
CA PHE A 138 14.21 39.21 21.52
C PHE A 138 13.15 38.31 22.15
N GLU A 139 13.10 38.34 23.49
CA GLU A 139 11.98 37.74 24.22
C GLU A 139 10.68 38.53 23.98
N VAL A 140 9.54 37.88 24.15
CA VAL A 140 8.24 38.57 24.11
C VAL A 140 8.18 39.63 25.22
N GLY A 141 7.89 40.88 24.83
CA GLY A 141 7.90 42.04 25.73
C GLY A 141 9.23 42.82 25.81
N GLU A 142 10.32 42.30 25.22
CA GLU A 142 11.63 42.95 25.18
C GLU A 142 11.76 43.98 24.05
N GLY A 143 12.23 45.19 24.36
CA GLY A 143 12.42 46.24 23.35
C GLY A 143 11.12 46.71 22.70
N VAL A 144 11.22 47.40 21.56
CA VAL A 144 10.05 47.85 20.78
C VAL A 144 9.36 46.64 20.16
N ALA A 145 10.09 45.80 19.42
CA ALA A 145 9.53 44.63 18.76
C ALA A 145 8.84 43.65 19.72
N GLY A 146 9.46 43.29 20.85
CA GLY A 146 8.84 42.39 21.82
C GLY A 146 7.56 42.97 22.42
N ARG A 147 7.52 44.27 22.71
CA ARG A 147 6.33 44.92 23.27
C ARG A 147 5.20 45.07 22.25
N VAL A 148 5.52 45.42 21.02
CA VAL A 148 4.55 45.50 19.91
C VAL A 148 3.96 44.12 19.61
N PHE A 149 4.80 43.08 19.61
CA PHE A 149 4.31 41.71 19.43
C PHE A 149 3.39 41.25 20.58
N GLN A 150 3.78 41.53 21.83
CA GLN A 150 3.03 41.13 23.02
C GLN A 150 1.65 41.81 23.10
N THR A 151 1.62 43.12 22.86
CA THR A 151 0.40 43.92 23.00
C THR A 151 -0.45 43.90 21.74
N GLY A 152 0.17 43.63 20.59
CA GLY A 152 -0.41 43.82 19.28
C GLY A 152 -0.59 45.30 18.91
N GLU A 153 -0.20 46.27 19.74
CA GLU A 153 -0.41 47.70 19.49
C GLU A 153 0.87 48.36 18.94
N PRO A 154 0.75 49.32 18.02
CA PRO A 154 1.90 50.07 17.51
C PRO A 154 2.55 50.94 18.59
N LEU A 155 3.83 51.27 18.40
CA LEU A 155 4.61 52.07 19.35
C LEU A 155 5.56 53.04 18.65
N ILE A 156 5.48 54.33 18.99
CA ILE A 156 6.43 55.37 18.58
C ILE A 156 7.29 55.78 19.78
N ILE A 157 8.61 55.80 19.58
CA ILE A 157 9.60 56.23 20.56
C ILE A 157 10.40 57.41 20.01
N ASP A 158 10.24 58.58 20.65
CA ASP A 158 10.88 59.82 20.22
C ASP A 158 12.41 59.84 20.39
N ASP A 159 12.92 59.41 21.55
CA ASP A 159 14.37 59.22 21.79
C ASP A 159 14.66 57.86 22.44
N TYR A 160 14.97 56.86 21.61
CA TYR A 160 15.19 55.47 22.00
C TYR A 160 16.32 55.31 23.03
N ARG A 161 17.32 56.19 23.01
CA ARG A 161 18.46 56.13 23.95
C ARG A 161 18.05 56.40 25.40
N THR A 162 16.95 57.12 25.59
CA THR A 162 16.44 57.49 26.92
C THR A 162 15.24 56.66 27.34
N TRP A 163 14.76 55.78 26.46
CA TRP A 163 13.56 54.99 26.70
C TRP A 163 13.85 53.82 27.65
N VAL A 164 13.10 53.75 28.75
CA VAL A 164 13.28 52.74 29.82
C VAL A 164 13.05 51.31 29.31
N GLY A 165 12.24 51.11 28.27
CA GLY A 165 11.94 49.79 27.69
C GLY A 165 12.97 49.26 26.70
N LYS A 166 14.09 49.98 26.49
CA LYS A 166 15.14 49.62 25.53
C LYS A 166 15.75 48.25 25.87
N SER A 167 15.96 47.42 24.85
CA SER A 167 16.68 46.15 25.03
C SER A 167 18.18 46.39 25.29
N PRO A 168 18.79 45.74 26.29
CA PRO A 168 20.23 45.77 26.53
C PRO A 168 21.06 45.21 25.36
N GLN A 169 20.47 44.36 24.52
CA GLN A 169 21.16 43.70 23.40
C GLN A 169 21.47 44.68 22.26
N VAL A 170 20.79 45.82 22.21
CA VAL A 170 20.96 46.90 21.24
C VAL A 170 21.37 48.21 21.93
N ASP A 171 22.10 48.10 23.04
CA ASP A 171 22.53 49.26 23.82
C ASP A 171 23.51 50.16 23.06
N ASP A 172 24.28 49.55 22.15
CA ASP A 172 25.21 50.14 21.20
C ASP A 172 24.55 50.75 19.95
N ALA A 173 23.25 50.54 19.75
CA ALA A 173 22.55 51.04 18.57
C ALA A 173 22.39 52.57 18.61
N TYR A 174 22.80 53.24 17.52
CA TYR A 174 22.66 54.70 17.35
C TYR A 174 21.24 55.17 17.04
N ALA A 175 20.21 54.37 17.34
CA ALA A 175 18.82 54.73 17.10
C ALA A 175 18.41 55.96 17.92
N ARG A 176 17.90 56.99 17.24
CA ARG A 176 17.31 58.19 17.86
C ARG A 176 15.82 58.03 17.97
N SER A 177 15.10 57.79 16.87
CA SER A 177 13.68 57.46 16.92
C SER A 177 13.42 56.05 16.40
N VAL A 178 12.44 55.38 17.00
CA VAL A 178 12.00 54.05 16.57
C VAL A 178 10.48 54.03 16.51
N MET A 179 9.93 53.47 15.44
CA MET A 179 8.51 53.21 15.30
C MET A 179 8.32 51.73 14.94
N GLY A 180 7.60 51.01 15.78
CA GLY A 180 7.30 49.60 15.59
C GLY A 180 5.82 49.39 15.35
N VAL A 181 5.47 48.59 14.34
CA VAL A 181 4.09 48.22 14.04
C VAL A 181 3.93 46.70 13.91
N PRO A 182 2.79 46.13 14.34
CA PRO A 182 2.56 44.70 14.26
C PRO A 182 2.35 44.26 12.80
N LEU A 183 2.96 43.15 12.42
CA LEU A 183 2.60 42.43 11.18
C LEU A 183 1.43 41.50 11.53
N ARG A 184 0.21 41.88 11.14
CA ARG A 184 -1.01 41.16 11.49
C ARG A 184 -1.50 40.32 10.32
N TRP A 185 -1.71 39.03 10.58
CA TRP A 185 -2.40 38.13 9.67
C TRP A 185 -3.62 37.54 10.37
N GLN A 186 -4.81 37.84 9.84
CA GLN A 186 -6.08 37.52 10.48
C GLN A 186 -6.13 38.08 11.92
N GLU A 187 -6.37 37.22 12.92
CA GLU A 187 -6.43 37.61 14.33
C GLU A 187 -5.08 37.47 15.07
N ARG A 188 -3.98 37.16 14.36
CA ARG A 188 -2.67 36.89 14.95
C ARG A 188 -1.61 37.88 14.49
N VAL A 189 -0.73 38.29 15.42
CA VAL A 189 0.54 38.96 15.10
C VAL A 189 1.57 37.90 14.71
N ILE A 190 2.12 38.00 13.50
CA ILE A 190 3.12 37.06 12.97
C ILE A 190 4.55 37.59 13.10
N GLY A 191 4.69 38.88 13.37
CA GLY A 191 5.97 39.57 13.49
C GLY A 191 5.80 41.06 13.76
N VAL A 192 6.91 41.81 13.67
CA VAL A 192 6.94 43.26 13.86
C VAL A 192 7.82 43.90 12.80
N LEU A 193 7.37 45.05 12.28
CA LEU A 193 8.12 45.91 11.38
C LEU A 193 8.58 47.14 12.16
N ASP A 194 9.89 47.26 12.35
CA ASP A 194 10.53 48.37 13.06
C ASP A 194 11.22 49.31 12.07
N ILE A 195 10.90 50.60 12.14
CA ILE A 195 11.54 51.67 11.39
C ILE A 195 12.37 52.54 12.34
N VAL A 196 13.59 52.85 11.93
CA VAL A 196 14.60 53.50 12.76
C VAL A 196 15.13 54.75 12.06
N ASP A 197 15.18 55.87 12.78
CA ASP A 197 15.94 57.06 12.42
C ASP A 197 17.10 57.23 13.42
N ASN A 198 18.35 57.16 12.95
CA ASN A 198 19.55 57.31 13.77
C ASN A 198 20.04 58.77 13.89
N VAL A 199 19.38 59.73 13.22
CA VAL A 199 19.78 61.15 13.21
C VAL A 199 18.81 62.01 14.01
N ARG A 200 17.51 61.90 13.73
CA ARG A 200 16.45 62.76 14.27
C ARG A 200 15.78 62.09 15.46
N ALA A 201 15.63 62.82 16.56
CA ALA A 201 14.71 62.45 17.63
C ALA A 201 13.33 63.08 17.37
N GLY A 202 12.25 62.37 17.72
CA GLY A 202 10.89 62.72 17.31
C GLY A 202 10.72 62.70 15.79
N ALA A 203 11.35 61.75 15.11
CA ALA A 203 11.37 61.68 13.64
C ALA A 203 10.03 61.28 13.02
N PHE A 204 9.14 60.66 13.81
CA PHE A 204 7.90 60.06 13.35
C PHE A 204 6.70 60.67 14.07
N ASP A 205 5.62 60.89 13.34
CA ASP A 205 4.34 61.34 13.88
C ASP A 205 3.20 60.32 13.65
N GLU A 206 1.98 60.72 13.99
CA GLU A 206 0.79 59.86 13.85
C GLU A 206 0.44 59.56 12.38
N GLN A 207 0.78 60.46 11.44
CA GLN A 207 0.56 60.22 10.01
C GLN A 207 1.55 59.18 9.49
N ASP A 208 2.81 59.28 9.91
CA ASP A 208 3.84 58.28 9.63
C ASP A 208 3.42 56.89 10.15
N LEU A 209 2.83 56.85 11.35
CA LEU A 209 2.32 55.61 11.93
C LEU A 209 1.18 55.00 11.12
N GLN A 210 0.20 55.80 10.71
CA GLN A 210 -0.91 55.33 9.87
C GLN A 210 -0.40 54.77 8.54
N LEU A 211 0.59 55.43 7.95
CA LEU A 211 1.20 54.98 6.70
C LEU A 211 1.97 53.66 6.87
N LEU A 212 2.73 53.54 7.96
CA LEU A 212 3.49 52.32 8.26
C LEU A 212 2.56 51.15 8.61
N MET A 213 1.46 51.39 9.32
CA MET A 213 0.45 50.37 9.60
C MET A 213 -0.17 49.81 8.32
N LEU A 214 -0.52 50.67 7.36
CA LEU A 214 -1.03 50.23 6.06
C LEU A 214 -0.02 49.35 5.33
N PHE A 215 1.25 49.74 5.40
CA PHE A 215 2.34 48.97 4.81
C PHE A 215 2.54 47.62 5.51
N ALA A 216 2.44 47.58 6.84
CA ALA A 216 2.57 46.38 7.65
C ALA A 216 1.46 45.37 7.40
N ASP A 217 0.21 45.82 7.20
CA ASP A 217 -0.90 44.95 6.83
C ASP A 217 -0.63 44.25 5.48
N GLN A 218 -0.15 45.00 4.48
CA GLN A 218 0.20 44.42 3.18
C GLN A 218 1.43 43.53 3.24
N ALA A 219 2.44 43.91 4.02
CA ALA A 219 3.63 43.11 4.26
C ALA A 219 3.27 41.77 4.92
N ALA A 220 2.39 41.76 5.91
CA ALA A 220 1.94 40.53 6.56
C ALA A 220 1.25 39.57 5.58
N ILE A 221 0.41 40.09 4.67
CA ILE A 221 -0.22 39.31 3.60
C ILE A 221 0.84 38.70 2.67
N ALA A 222 1.82 39.51 2.23
CA ALA A 222 2.87 39.05 1.33
C ALA A 222 3.77 37.99 1.98
N ILE A 223 4.13 38.17 3.26
CA ILE A 223 4.93 37.24 4.04
C ILE A 223 4.20 35.90 4.18
N GLU A 224 2.92 35.91 4.52
CA GLU A 224 2.18 34.66 4.67
C GLU A 224 1.96 33.95 3.33
N ASN A 225 1.69 34.70 2.25
CA ASN A 225 1.58 34.12 0.91
C ASN A 225 2.91 33.49 0.45
N ALA A 226 4.03 34.15 0.68
CA ALA A 226 5.35 33.62 0.35
C ALA A 226 5.66 32.35 1.18
N ARG A 227 5.29 32.34 2.47
CA ARG A 227 5.44 31.17 3.35
C ARG A 227 4.62 29.99 2.83
N LEU A 228 3.33 30.19 2.55
CA LEU A 228 2.44 29.16 2.02
C LEU A 228 2.90 28.63 0.66
N PHE A 229 3.43 29.51 -0.19
CA PHE A 229 3.97 29.13 -1.49
C PHE A 229 5.25 28.30 -1.38
N GLU A 230 6.18 28.68 -0.48
CA GLU A 230 7.38 27.88 -0.21
C GLU A 230 7.03 26.51 0.37
N GLU A 231 6.10 26.45 1.32
CA GLU A 231 5.59 25.18 1.89
C GLU A 231 4.99 24.28 0.81
N THR A 232 4.19 24.86 -0.09
CA THR A 232 3.58 24.13 -1.21
C THR A 232 4.64 23.63 -2.20
N ARG A 233 5.62 24.47 -2.56
CA ARG A 233 6.74 24.07 -3.42
C ARG A 233 7.60 22.98 -2.78
N TRP A 234 7.85 23.08 -1.48
CA TRP A 234 8.60 22.08 -0.73
C TRP A 234 7.86 20.74 -0.75
N ARG A 235 6.56 20.73 -0.44
CA ARG A 235 5.71 19.53 -0.56
C ARG A 235 5.69 18.97 -1.97
N ALA A 236 5.60 19.82 -2.99
CA ALA A 236 5.60 19.41 -4.39
C ALA A 236 6.93 18.76 -4.81
N ARG A 237 8.07 19.34 -4.39
CA ARG A 237 9.41 18.75 -4.64
C ARG A 237 9.57 17.42 -3.92
N GLN A 238 9.07 17.30 -2.69
CA GLN A 238 9.05 16.02 -1.98
C GLN A 238 8.21 14.98 -2.73
N LEU A 239 6.98 15.32 -3.13
CA LEU A 239 6.13 14.43 -3.91
C LEU A 239 6.75 14.01 -5.24
N GLN A 240 7.42 14.93 -5.94
CA GLN A 240 8.11 14.63 -7.20
C GLN A 240 9.29 13.69 -6.98
N ALA A 241 10.16 13.96 -6.00
CA ALA A 241 11.27 13.08 -5.66
C ALA A 241 10.78 11.68 -5.25
N LEU A 242 9.65 11.60 -4.54
CA LEU A 242 9.02 10.33 -4.17
C LEU A 242 8.45 9.57 -5.38
N THR A 243 7.83 10.28 -6.32
CA THR A 243 7.24 9.67 -7.53
C THR A 243 8.32 9.15 -8.48
N GLU A 244 9.41 9.90 -8.67
CA GLU A 244 10.55 9.48 -9.49
C GLU A 244 11.29 8.28 -8.88
N THR A 245 11.33 8.19 -7.55
CA THR A 245 11.91 7.04 -6.83
C THR A 245 11.00 5.80 -6.93
N GLY A 246 9.68 5.97 -6.72
CA GLY A 246 8.71 4.87 -6.82
C GLY A 246 8.67 4.20 -8.20
N LEU A 247 8.86 4.96 -9.28
CA LEU A 247 8.91 4.43 -10.64
C LEU A 247 10.19 3.62 -10.95
N ALA A 248 11.29 3.86 -10.25
CA ALA A 248 12.56 3.17 -10.48
C ALA A 248 12.67 1.84 -9.71
N ILE A 249 12.01 1.73 -8.54
CA ILE A 249 12.00 0.49 -7.75
C ILE A 249 10.98 -0.51 -8.31
N GLY A 250 9.87 -0.02 -8.90
CA GLY A 250 8.81 -0.88 -9.46
C GLY A 250 9.10 -1.56 -10.81
N SER A 251 10.28 -1.37 -11.42
CA SER A 251 10.63 -1.99 -12.71
C SER A 251 11.19 -3.40 -12.60
N THR A 252 11.39 -3.88 -11.37
CA THR A 252 12.05 -5.14 -11.07
C THR A 252 11.16 -6.01 -10.20
N LEU A 253 11.03 -7.29 -10.55
CA LEU A 253 10.15 -8.25 -9.88
C LEU A 253 10.88 -9.14 -8.85
N SER A 254 12.20 -9.07 -8.76
CA SER A 254 12.99 -9.78 -7.74
C SER A 254 13.08 -8.95 -6.47
N LEU A 255 12.74 -9.57 -5.34
CA LEU A 255 12.80 -8.92 -4.03
C LEU A 255 14.22 -8.45 -3.69
N ASP A 256 15.23 -9.27 -3.94
CA ASP A 256 16.62 -8.93 -3.58
C ASP A 256 17.17 -7.75 -4.40
N GLU A 257 16.83 -7.68 -5.70
CA GLU A 257 17.20 -6.52 -6.54
C GLU A 257 16.48 -5.24 -6.08
N VAL A 258 15.19 -5.33 -5.75
CA VAL A 258 14.40 -4.21 -5.20
C VAL A 258 15.03 -3.67 -3.92
N LEU A 259 15.44 -4.57 -3.02
CA LEU A 259 16.06 -4.20 -1.74
C LEU A 259 17.42 -3.52 -1.95
N GLN A 260 18.27 -4.03 -2.84
CA GLN A 260 19.55 -3.38 -3.14
C GLN A 260 19.38 -2.00 -3.77
N VAL A 261 18.50 -1.87 -4.76
CA VAL A 261 18.24 -0.58 -5.44
C VAL A 261 17.67 0.43 -4.44
N ALA A 262 16.81 0.00 -3.51
CA ALA A 262 16.30 0.86 -2.45
C ALA A 262 17.43 1.41 -1.58
N LEU A 263 18.35 0.56 -1.11
CA LEU A 263 19.48 1.03 -0.30
C LEU A 263 20.41 1.97 -1.09
N GLU A 264 20.76 1.64 -2.33
CA GLU A 264 21.64 2.50 -3.15
C GLU A 264 21.05 3.90 -3.36
N ARG A 265 19.73 3.98 -3.54
CA ARG A 265 19.03 5.25 -3.77
C ARG A 265 18.88 6.06 -2.49
N LEU A 266 18.69 5.41 -1.34
CA LEU A 266 18.62 6.07 -0.05
C LEU A 266 19.87 6.94 0.19
N GLY A 267 21.05 6.48 -0.21
CA GLY A 267 22.31 7.21 -0.01
C GLY A 267 22.39 8.57 -0.72
N ARG A 268 21.49 8.83 -1.68
CA ARG A 268 21.36 10.14 -2.35
C ARG A 268 20.44 11.11 -1.60
N VAL A 269 19.69 10.59 -0.64
CA VAL A 269 18.62 11.27 0.08
C VAL A 269 19.04 11.56 1.52
N VAL A 270 19.65 10.58 2.18
CA VAL A 270 20.16 10.67 3.55
C VAL A 270 21.59 10.12 3.57
N PRO A 271 22.58 10.87 4.08
CA PRO A 271 23.95 10.38 4.22
C PRO A 271 24.03 9.28 5.28
N TYR A 272 24.84 8.25 5.04
CA TYR A 272 25.12 7.19 6.01
C TYR A 272 26.46 6.49 5.74
N ASP A 273 27.07 5.98 6.80
CA ASP A 273 28.20 5.05 6.81
C ASP A 273 27.70 3.62 6.58
N THR A 274 26.64 3.21 7.29
CA THR A 274 25.96 1.92 7.06
C THR A 274 24.45 2.03 7.14
N VAL A 275 23.77 1.17 6.38
CA VAL A 275 22.32 1.02 6.44
C VAL A 275 21.94 -0.46 6.35
N SER A 276 20.93 -0.86 7.12
CA SER A 276 20.33 -2.18 7.01
C SER A 276 18.82 -2.11 6.92
N LEU A 277 18.26 -3.03 6.13
CA LEU A 277 16.84 -3.18 5.89
C LEU A 277 16.38 -4.51 6.50
N TRP A 278 15.42 -4.37 7.41
CA TRP A 278 14.84 -5.46 8.17
C TRP A 278 13.42 -5.71 7.70
N LEU A 279 13.07 -6.95 7.38
CA LEU A 279 11.69 -7.35 7.10
C LEU A 279 11.13 -8.14 8.27
N ARG A 280 9.84 -7.96 8.52
CA ARG A 280 9.12 -8.62 9.60
C ARG A 280 8.67 -10.02 9.19
N GLU A 281 9.04 -11.02 9.98
CA GLU A 281 8.63 -12.42 9.85
C GLU A 281 7.91 -12.85 11.15
N GLY A 282 6.62 -12.54 11.26
CA GLY A 282 5.84 -12.76 12.48
C GLY A 282 6.33 -11.88 13.65
N GLU A 283 6.90 -12.52 14.67
CA GLU A 283 7.46 -11.87 15.87
C GLU A 283 8.97 -11.59 15.77
N LEU A 284 9.57 -11.88 14.61
CA LEU A 284 10.99 -11.69 14.34
C LEU A 284 11.19 -10.58 13.30
N MET A 285 12.30 -9.85 13.43
CA MET A 285 12.84 -8.97 12.39
C MET A 285 14.06 -9.67 11.78
N ARG A 286 14.08 -9.82 10.46
CA ARG A 286 15.22 -10.40 9.72
C ARG A 286 15.88 -9.36 8.85
N ILE A 287 17.21 -9.26 8.90
CA ILE A 287 17.98 -8.46 7.94
C ILE A 287 17.90 -9.11 6.56
N ARG A 288 17.42 -8.36 5.57
CA ARG A 288 17.30 -8.83 4.18
C ARG A 288 18.26 -8.12 3.23
N ALA A 289 18.70 -6.91 3.56
CA ALA A 289 19.72 -6.21 2.81
C ALA A 289 20.53 -5.28 3.72
N VAL A 290 21.79 -5.08 3.36
CA VAL A 290 22.69 -4.15 4.06
C VAL A 290 23.57 -3.43 3.05
N GLN A 291 24.05 -2.25 3.41
CA GLN A 291 25.03 -1.49 2.63
C GLN A 291 26.00 -0.75 3.55
N GLY A 292 27.26 -0.63 3.12
CA GLY A 292 28.34 0.04 3.86
C GLY A 292 29.09 -0.85 4.86
N PHE A 293 28.62 -2.06 5.13
CA PHE A 293 29.30 -3.04 5.99
C PHE A 293 30.48 -3.69 5.26
N GLU A 294 31.60 -3.94 5.97
CA GLU A 294 32.79 -4.60 5.41
C GLU A 294 32.50 -6.06 4.99
N SER A 295 31.68 -6.76 5.78
CA SER A 295 31.22 -8.13 5.52
C SER A 295 29.69 -8.19 5.45
N PRO A 296 29.06 -7.81 4.31
CA PRO A 296 27.59 -7.84 4.16
C PRO A 296 26.98 -9.21 4.42
N GLU A 297 27.67 -10.28 3.99
CA GLU A 297 27.25 -11.68 4.07
C GLU A 297 27.02 -12.14 5.52
N GLU A 298 27.77 -11.59 6.48
CA GLU A 298 27.69 -11.94 7.91
C GLU A 298 26.46 -11.33 8.59
N HIS A 299 25.85 -10.32 7.96
CA HIS A 299 24.72 -9.58 8.49
C HIS A 299 23.39 -10.03 7.87
N ILE A 300 23.40 -10.40 6.59
CA ILE A 300 22.20 -10.86 5.89
C ILE A 300 21.68 -12.15 6.55
N GLY A 301 20.38 -12.19 6.82
CA GLY A 301 19.71 -13.33 7.44
C GLY A 301 19.71 -13.34 8.97
N LEU A 302 20.44 -12.43 9.64
CA LEU A 302 20.36 -12.26 11.08
C LEU A 302 18.93 -11.93 11.51
N THR A 303 18.49 -12.54 12.61
CA THR A 303 17.15 -12.37 13.16
C THR A 303 17.20 -11.85 14.59
N ILE A 304 16.33 -10.90 14.91
CA ILE A 304 16.11 -10.38 16.26
C ILE A 304 14.63 -10.55 16.61
N ALA A 305 14.34 -11.02 17.83
CA ALA A 305 12.98 -11.04 18.33
C ALA A 305 12.52 -9.62 18.65
N ILE A 306 11.36 -9.21 18.14
CA ILE A 306 10.82 -7.85 18.35
C ILE A 306 10.72 -7.54 19.85
N GLN A 307 10.33 -8.54 20.66
CA GLN A 307 10.22 -8.39 22.12
C GLN A 307 11.54 -8.10 22.83
N GLU A 308 12.67 -8.40 22.18
CA GLU A 308 14.01 -8.18 22.71
C GLU A 308 14.68 -6.90 22.19
N ASP A 309 14.02 -6.15 21.30
CA ASP A 309 14.51 -4.86 20.80
C ASP A 309 13.52 -3.72 21.10
N PRO A 310 13.83 -2.87 22.10
CA PRO A 310 12.97 -1.74 22.48
C PRO A 310 12.72 -0.75 21.34
N LEU A 311 13.73 -0.50 20.49
CA LEU A 311 13.61 0.48 19.40
C LEU A 311 12.69 -0.04 18.30
N SER A 312 12.80 -1.32 17.92
CA SER A 312 11.83 -1.95 17.03
C SER A 312 10.41 -1.87 17.58
N GLN A 313 10.19 -2.18 18.87
CA GLN A 313 8.84 -2.10 19.47
C GLN A 313 8.26 -0.70 19.41
N GLU A 314 9.07 0.31 19.73
CA GLU A 314 8.64 1.70 19.72
C GLU A 314 8.27 2.15 18.31
N ILE A 315 9.07 1.81 17.29
CA ILE A 315 8.76 2.13 15.89
C ILE A 315 7.50 1.39 15.43
N LEU A 316 7.34 0.11 15.77
CA LEU A 316 6.14 -0.66 15.42
C LEU A 316 4.87 -0.05 16.04
N HIS A 317 4.95 0.39 17.29
CA HIS A 317 3.81 0.98 18.01
C HIS A 317 3.48 2.39 17.50
N THR A 318 4.49 3.25 17.39
CA THR A 318 4.30 4.66 17.03
C THR A 318 4.11 4.88 15.54
N ARG A 319 4.63 3.95 14.70
CA ARG A 319 4.73 4.09 13.23
C ARG A 319 5.46 5.37 12.81
N ARG A 320 6.39 5.85 13.63
CA ARG A 320 7.17 7.06 13.39
C ARG A 320 8.66 6.75 13.38
N PRO A 321 9.46 7.55 12.65
CA PRO A 321 10.90 7.45 12.74
C PRO A 321 11.38 7.84 14.14
N ILE A 322 12.50 7.26 14.55
CA ILE A 322 13.20 7.58 15.79
C ILE A 322 14.59 8.08 15.42
N VAL A 323 14.94 9.27 15.92
CA VAL A 323 16.27 9.86 15.81
C VAL A 323 16.97 9.72 17.15
N ILE A 324 18.14 9.08 17.16
CA ILE A 324 19.03 9.04 18.32
C ILE A 324 20.31 9.83 17.97
N ALA A 325 20.57 10.88 18.75
CA ALA A 325 21.72 11.75 18.55
C ALA A 325 23.05 11.08 18.93
N ASP A 326 23.07 10.27 19.99
CA ASP A 326 24.24 9.46 20.36
C ASP A 326 23.80 8.07 20.87
N ALA A 327 23.92 7.07 20.02
CA ALA A 327 23.54 5.68 20.24
C ALA A 327 24.33 5.02 21.38
N GLN A 328 25.54 5.50 21.68
CA GLN A 328 26.32 5.02 22.83
C GLN A 328 25.80 5.55 24.17
N GLN A 329 24.94 6.57 24.15
CA GLN A 329 24.33 7.16 25.35
C GLN A 329 22.86 6.75 25.53
N ASP A 330 22.27 6.04 24.57
CA ASP A 330 20.88 5.56 24.64
C ASP A 330 20.82 4.10 25.04
N GLU A 331 20.28 3.81 26.23
CA GLU A 331 20.19 2.45 26.79
C GLU A 331 19.29 1.51 25.96
N ARG A 332 18.41 2.06 25.10
CA ARG A 332 17.55 1.27 24.21
C ARG A 332 18.33 0.74 23.02
N PHE A 333 19.44 1.37 22.65
CA PHE A 333 20.22 1.00 21.48
C PHE A 333 20.98 -0.30 21.71
N ARG A 334 20.60 -1.34 20.97
CA ARG A 334 21.28 -2.64 20.93
C ARG A 334 21.89 -2.84 19.54
N GLY A 335 23.13 -2.39 19.39
CA GLY A 335 23.86 -2.55 18.13
C GLY A 335 24.07 -4.02 17.74
N LEU A 336 24.23 -4.28 16.45
CA LEU A 336 24.74 -5.54 15.92
C LEU A 336 26.21 -5.75 16.33
N ALA A 337 26.71 -6.98 16.21
CA ALA A 337 28.15 -7.25 16.27
C ALA A 337 28.90 -6.30 15.32
N ASP A 338 30.03 -5.75 15.76
CA ASP A 338 30.86 -4.79 15.02
C ASP A 338 30.24 -3.41 14.71
N THR A 339 29.11 -3.05 15.34
CA THR A 339 28.51 -1.69 15.25
C THR A 339 28.78 -0.81 16.49
N GLY A 340 29.78 -1.16 17.31
CA GLY A 340 30.15 -0.38 18.50
C GLY A 340 30.63 1.05 18.22
N TRP A 341 30.89 1.38 16.95
CA TRP A 341 31.27 2.71 16.48
C TRP A 341 30.08 3.63 16.19
N VAL A 342 28.84 3.11 16.16
CA VAL A 342 27.65 3.90 15.79
C VAL A 342 27.41 4.99 16.83
N ARG A 343 27.25 6.23 16.36
CA ARG A 343 26.97 7.42 17.18
C ARG A 343 25.63 8.03 16.79
N SER A 344 25.40 8.45 15.55
CA SER A 344 24.04 8.81 15.14
C SER A 344 23.29 7.60 14.61
N TRP A 345 22.02 7.47 15.01
CA TRP A 345 21.15 6.39 14.54
C TRP A 345 19.78 6.93 14.16
N LEU A 346 19.26 6.46 13.03
CA LEU A 346 17.93 6.77 12.54
C LEU A 346 17.21 5.46 12.20
N GLY A 347 16.17 5.15 12.95
CA GLY A 347 15.28 4.02 12.70
C GLY A 347 14.00 4.50 12.03
N VAL A 348 13.62 3.88 10.92
CA VAL A 348 12.50 4.32 10.08
C VAL A 348 11.60 3.13 9.76
N PRO A 349 10.27 3.24 9.97
CA PRO A 349 9.35 2.18 9.60
C PRO A 349 9.17 2.08 8.08
N LEU A 350 9.12 0.84 7.57
CA LEU A 350 8.63 0.53 6.24
C LEU A 350 7.11 0.29 6.34
N LEU A 351 6.31 1.27 5.91
CA LEU A 351 4.85 1.20 6.00
C LEU A 351 4.23 0.82 4.67
N SER A 352 3.39 -0.21 4.66
CA SER A 352 2.47 -0.46 3.56
C SER A 352 1.06 -0.69 4.07
N LYS A 353 0.08 -0.04 3.44
CA LYS A 353 -1.36 -0.09 3.80
C LYS A 353 -1.64 0.15 5.31
N GLY A 354 -0.80 0.93 5.99
CA GLY A 354 -0.93 1.25 7.41
C GLY A 354 -0.26 0.27 8.38
N GLU A 355 0.33 -0.81 7.86
CA GLU A 355 1.07 -1.82 8.63
C GLU A 355 2.58 -1.65 8.46
N VAL A 356 3.33 -1.95 9.53
CA VAL A 356 4.80 -1.95 9.51
C VAL A 356 5.26 -3.33 9.01
N ILE A 357 5.73 -3.37 7.77
CA ILE A 357 6.24 -4.61 7.14
C ILE A 357 7.73 -4.82 7.41
N GLY A 358 8.42 -3.80 7.94
CA GLY A 358 9.84 -3.83 8.17
C GLY A 358 10.37 -2.52 8.76
N LEU A 359 11.68 -2.45 8.96
CA LEU A 359 12.40 -1.29 9.46
C LEU A 359 13.64 -1.02 8.60
N LEU A 360 14.02 0.24 8.51
CA LEU A 360 15.28 0.70 7.94
C LEU A 360 16.09 1.34 9.06
N THR A 361 17.31 0.86 9.28
CA THR A 361 18.21 1.40 10.31
C THR A 361 19.44 1.99 9.66
N ILE A 362 19.63 3.30 9.88
CA ILE A 362 20.65 4.12 9.23
C ILE A 362 21.63 4.61 10.29
N ASN A 363 22.93 4.34 10.10
CA ASN A 363 23.94 4.50 11.14
C ASN A 363 25.11 5.38 10.68
N GLU A 364 25.61 6.24 11.58
CA GLU A 364 26.75 7.12 11.32
C GLU A 364 27.72 7.20 12.50
N ARG A 365 29.02 7.46 12.22
CA ARG A 365 30.08 7.69 13.22
C ARG A 365 30.06 9.08 13.88
N GLU A 366 29.50 10.10 13.23
CA GLU A 366 29.36 11.45 13.79
C GLU A 366 28.10 11.53 14.67
N PRO A 367 28.16 12.00 15.92
CA PRO A 367 26.98 12.20 16.77
C PRO A 367 26.17 13.43 16.33
N GLY A 368 24.84 13.36 16.48
CA GLY A 368 23.92 14.47 16.19
C GLY A 368 23.74 14.81 14.71
N LEU A 369 24.06 13.90 13.79
CA LEU A 369 23.97 14.15 12.34
C LEU A 369 22.52 14.26 11.87
N TYR A 370 21.67 13.34 12.32
CA TYR A 370 20.29 13.25 11.82
C TYR A 370 19.38 14.29 12.47
N THR A 371 18.64 15.00 11.63
CA THR A 371 17.62 15.97 12.03
C THR A 371 16.22 15.43 11.77
N GLU A 372 15.20 16.03 12.39
CA GLU A 372 13.79 15.66 12.14
C GLU A 372 13.42 15.76 10.65
N ALA A 373 13.95 16.77 9.95
CA ALA A 373 13.73 16.94 8.51
C ALA A 373 14.34 15.78 7.68
N MET A 374 15.49 15.25 8.09
CA MET A 374 16.08 14.06 7.47
C MET A 374 15.28 12.80 7.78
N ALA A 375 14.74 12.68 9.01
CA ALA A 375 13.89 11.57 9.42
C ALA A 375 12.59 11.51 8.60
N GLU A 376 11.93 12.65 8.38
CA GLU A 376 10.75 12.76 7.52
C GLU A 376 11.04 12.38 6.07
N LEU A 377 12.20 12.80 5.55
CA LEU A 377 12.62 12.45 4.20
C LEU A 377 12.91 10.95 4.06
N ALA A 378 13.58 10.36 5.05
CA ALA A 378 13.83 8.92 5.12
C ALA A 378 12.53 8.12 5.23
N LEU A 379 11.56 8.59 6.02
CA LEU A 379 10.23 7.97 6.16
C LEU A 379 9.48 7.97 4.83
N ALA A 380 9.50 9.10 4.13
CA ALA A 380 8.84 9.20 2.84
C ALA A 380 9.45 8.22 1.82
N PHE A 381 10.78 8.10 1.80
CA PHE A 381 11.49 7.10 1.01
C PHE A 381 11.13 5.67 1.41
N ALA A 382 11.16 5.37 2.71
CA ALA A 382 10.83 4.06 3.28
C ALA A 382 9.42 3.60 2.90
N ASN A 383 8.45 4.52 2.90
CA ASN A 383 7.07 4.20 2.47
C ASN A 383 7.00 3.80 0.99
N GLN A 384 7.79 4.43 0.12
CA GLN A 384 7.85 4.03 -1.30
C GLN A 384 8.54 2.68 -1.48
N ALA A 385 9.65 2.45 -0.78
CA ALA A 385 10.34 1.17 -0.78
C ALA A 385 9.42 0.05 -0.27
N ALA A 386 8.65 0.31 0.79
CA ALA A 386 7.72 -0.66 1.37
C ALA A 386 6.66 -1.15 0.37
N ILE A 387 6.10 -0.24 -0.44
CA ILE A 387 5.13 -0.60 -1.49
C ILE A 387 5.76 -1.51 -2.54
N ALA A 388 6.98 -1.18 -3.00
CA ALA A 388 7.66 -1.98 -4.01
C ALA A 388 8.09 -3.36 -3.47
N ILE A 389 8.55 -3.41 -2.22
CA ILE A 389 8.89 -4.64 -1.50
C ILE A 389 7.66 -5.55 -1.37
N GLU A 390 6.52 -5.01 -0.94
CA GLU A 390 5.28 -5.79 -0.82
C GLU A 390 4.84 -6.34 -2.18
N ASN A 391 4.94 -5.55 -3.26
CA ASN A 391 4.60 -6.00 -4.60
C ASN A 391 5.53 -7.12 -5.11
N ALA A 392 6.84 -6.98 -4.92
CA ALA A 392 7.82 -8.00 -5.29
C ALA A 392 7.60 -9.30 -4.51
N TRP A 393 7.35 -9.20 -3.20
CA TRP A 393 7.08 -10.36 -2.35
C TRP A 393 5.78 -11.09 -2.75
N LEU A 394 4.71 -10.35 -3.02
CA LEU A 394 3.45 -10.93 -3.52
C LEU A 394 3.64 -11.64 -4.86
N TYR A 395 4.47 -11.09 -5.74
CA TYR A 395 4.76 -11.68 -7.04
C TYR A 395 5.57 -12.99 -6.91
N GLU A 396 6.64 -13.00 -6.11
CA GLU A 396 7.43 -14.20 -5.83
C GLU A 396 6.57 -15.31 -5.20
N ALA A 397 5.75 -14.99 -4.21
CA ALA A 397 4.87 -15.95 -3.55
C ALA A 397 3.82 -16.55 -4.52
N GLU A 398 3.27 -15.74 -5.44
CA GLU A 398 2.37 -16.23 -6.47
C GLU A 398 3.08 -17.12 -7.50
N GLN A 399 4.32 -16.78 -7.87
CA GLN A 399 5.13 -17.61 -8.76
C GLN A 399 5.46 -18.97 -8.13
N GLU A 400 5.97 -18.99 -6.90
CA GLU A 400 6.26 -20.25 -6.18
C GLU A 400 5.01 -21.13 -6.06
N ARG A 401 3.85 -20.51 -5.77
CA ARG A 401 2.58 -21.23 -5.67
C ARG A 401 2.16 -21.82 -7.02
N ARG A 402 2.39 -21.12 -8.13
CA ARG A 402 2.12 -21.62 -9.48
C ARG A 402 3.05 -22.75 -9.86
N ASP A 403 4.35 -22.61 -9.61
CA ASP A 403 5.35 -23.62 -9.95
C ASP A 403 5.09 -24.92 -9.16
N LEU A 404 4.69 -24.80 -7.89
CA LEU A 404 4.26 -25.93 -7.07
C LEU A 404 2.97 -26.57 -7.63
N ALA A 405 1.98 -25.76 -8.00
CA ALA A 405 0.73 -26.26 -8.55
C ALA A 405 0.93 -26.96 -9.91
N GLU A 406 1.81 -26.43 -10.77
CA GLU A 406 2.18 -27.03 -12.05
C GLU A 406 2.91 -28.36 -11.82
N SER A 407 3.89 -28.39 -10.92
CA SER A 407 4.59 -29.62 -10.54
C SER A 407 3.63 -30.70 -10.02
N LEU A 408 2.65 -30.32 -9.21
CA LEU A 408 1.60 -31.22 -8.73
C LEU A 408 0.66 -31.70 -9.85
N ALA A 409 0.30 -30.81 -10.77
CA ALA A 409 -0.56 -31.13 -11.92
C ALA A 409 0.14 -32.10 -12.90
N GLU A 410 1.43 -31.90 -13.17
CA GLU A 410 2.24 -32.80 -14.00
C GLU A 410 2.37 -34.19 -13.37
N ALA A 411 2.67 -34.26 -12.06
CA ALA A 411 2.71 -35.52 -11.32
C ALA A 411 1.36 -36.25 -11.40
N THR A 412 0.26 -35.51 -11.30
CA THR A 412 -1.11 -36.05 -11.39
C THR A 412 -1.47 -36.55 -12.80
N ALA A 413 -1.12 -35.80 -13.84
CA ALA A 413 -1.32 -36.21 -15.22
C ALA A 413 -0.55 -37.49 -15.56
N ALA A 414 0.67 -37.60 -15.04
CA ALA A 414 1.49 -38.81 -15.15
C ALA A 414 0.89 -40.03 -14.44
N LEU A 415 0.14 -39.83 -13.36
CA LEU A 415 -0.56 -40.90 -12.63
C LEU A 415 -1.84 -41.36 -13.34
N THR A 416 -2.53 -40.47 -14.05
CA THR A 416 -3.79 -40.78 -14.76
C THR A 416 -3.59 -41.33 -16.18
N ALA A 417 -2.39 -41.19 -16.76
CA ALA A 417 -2.06 -41.71 -18.08
C ALA A 417 -1.86 -43.24 -18.12
N THR A 418 -1.59 -43.87 -16.98
CA THR A 418 -1.41 -45.32 -16.88
C THR A 418 -2.74 -46.00 -16.59
N LEU A 419 -3.16 -46.92 -17.46
CA LEU A 419 -4.42 -47.68 -17.32
C LEU A 419 -4.24 -49.06 -16.66
N ASP A 420 -2.99 -49.45 -16.37
CA ASP A 420 -2.64 -50.69 -15.68
C ASP A 420 -2.71 -50.44 -14.17
N PHE A 421 -3.57 -51.19 -13.48
CA PHE A 421 -3.89 -51.00 -12.07
C PHE A 421 -2.65 -51.11 -11.17
N ASP A 422 -1.79 -52.11 -11.41
CA ASP A 422 -0.61 -52.35 -10.60
C ASP A 422 0.45 -51.27 -10.83
N GLN A 423 0.66 -50.86 -12.09
CA GLN A 423 1.59 -49.78 -12.40
C GLN A 423 1.16 -48.43 -11.82
N VAL A 424 -0.15 -48.17 -11.74
CA VAL A 424 -0.68 -46.96 -11.07
C VAL A 424 -0.30 -46.96 -9.60
N LEU A 425 -0.51 -48.07 -8.88
CA LEU A 425 -0.17 -48.17 -7.46
C LEU A 425 1.34 -48.00 -7.22
N ASP A 426 2.19 -48.62 -8.05
CA ASP A 426 3.65 -48.49 -7.96
C ASP A 426 4.09 -47.02 -8.16
N ARG A 427 3.46 -46.31 -9.10
CA ARG A 427 3.78 -44.92 -9.41
C ARG A 427 3.29 -43.96 -8.32
N ILE A 428 2.14 -44.22 -7.70
CA ILE A 428 1.66 -43.45 -6.53
C ILE A 428 2.70 -43.54 -5.40
N LEU A 429 3.14 -44.76 -5.07
CA LEU A 429 4.14 -44.96 -4.02
C LEU A 429 5.48 -44.29 -4.36
N GLU A 430 5.90 -44.29 -5.63
CA GLU A 430 7.10 -43.56 -6.06
C GLU A 430 6.99 -42.05 -5.81
N GLN A 431 5.87 -41.45 -6.19
CA GLN A 431 5.69 -40.00 -6.04
C GLN A 431 5.58 -39.59 -4.57
N VAL A 432 4.85 -40.37 -3.78
CA VAL A 432 4.72 -40.13 -2.34
C VAL A 432 6.09 -40.20 -1.66
N SER A 433 6.92 -41.21 -1.96
CA SER A 433 8.26 -41.32 -1.38
C SER A 433 9.26 -40.27 -1.88
N ARG A 434 8.98 -39.55 -2.98
CA ARG A 434 9.79 -38.40 -3.41
C ARG A 434 9.45 -37.12 -2.66
N VAL A 435 8.16 -36.90 -2.37
CA VAL A 435 7.68 -35.65 -1.73
C VAL A 435 7.67 -35.75 -0.21
N ILE A 436 7.36 -36.92 0.33
CA ILE A 436 7.33 -37.20 1.77
C ILE A 436 8.38 -38.28 2.04
N PRO A 437 9.58 -37.93 2.52
CA PRO A 437 10.60 -38.92 2.88
C PRO A 437 10.02 -39.95 3.85
N ASN A 438 10.26 -41.24 3.58
CA ASN A 438 9.77 -42.34 4.40
C ASN A 438 10.74 -43.53 4.34
N ASP A 439 10.69 -44.40 5.35
CA ASP A 439 11.45 -45.65 5.37
C ASP A 439 10.73 -46.75 4.58
N ALA A 440 9.39 -46.77 4.67
CA ALA A 440 8.53 -47.59 3.85
C ALA A 440 7.16 -46.92 3.61
N ALA A 441 6.45 -47.37 2.57
CA ALA A 441 5.11 -46.92 2.25
C ALA A 441 4.29 -48.06 1.65
N ASN A 442 2.97 -48.03 1.85
CA ASN A 442 2.07 -49.02 1.28
C ASN A 442 0.70 -48.44 0.94
N ILE A 443 0.01 -49.09 0.00
CA ILE A 443 -1.39 -48.83 -0.33
C ILE A 443 -2.19 -50.05 0.12
N MET A 444 -3.17 -49.77 0.97
CA MET A 444 -4.15 -50.72 1.46
C MET A 444 -5.47 -50.54 0.71
N LEU A 445 -6.12 -51.62 0.29
CA LEU A 445 -7.42 -51.57 -0.39
C LEU A 445 -8.48 -52.31 0.43
N VAL A 446 -9.67 -51.71 0.50
CA VAL A 446 -10.81 -52.24 1.25
C VAL A 446 -11.54 -53.28 0.39
N GLU A 447 -11.80 -54.45 0.99
CA GLU A 447 -12.57 -55.56 0.44
C GLU A 447 -13.61 -55.99 1.49
N GLY A 448 -14.81 -55.38 1.43
CA GLY A 448 -15.84 -55.56 2.47
C GLY A 448 -15.48 -54.81 3.76
N ASP A 449 -15.40 -55.53 4.88
CA ASP A 449 -14.97 -55.04 6.18
C ASP A 449 -13.48 -55.34 6.47
N GLN A 450 -12.78 -55.83 5.45
CA GLN A 450 -11.37 -56.18 5.51
C GLN A 450 -10.55 -55.25 4.63
N VAL A 451 -9.27 -55.18 4.94
CA VAL A 451 -8.30 -54.42 4.17
C VAL A 451 -7.05 -55.25 3.97
N ARG A 452 -6.60 -55.32 2.71
CA ARG A 452 -5.36 -55.99 2.33
C ARG A 452 -4.35 -54.97 1.81
N ILE A 453 -3.08 -55.27 1.97
CA ILE A 453 -2.02 -54.47 1.36
C ILE A 453 -1.96 -54.83 -0.14
N ALA A 454 -2.29 -53.87 -0.99
CA ALA A 454 -2.32 -54.06 -2.44
C ALA A 454 -0.98 -53.78 -3.10
N ARG A 455 -0.20 -52.85 -2.53
CA ARG A 455 1.14 -52.50 -3.00
C ARG A 455 1.98 -51.94 -1.87
N TRP A 456 3.29 -52.13 -1.93
CA TRP A 456 4.22 -51.63 -0.91
C TRP A 456 5.57 -51.26 -1.54
N ARG A 457 6.36 -50.49 -0.80
CA ARG A 457 7.72 -50.09 -1.16
C ARG A 457 8.55 -49.85 0.10
N GLY A 458 9.81 -50.29 0.12
CA GLY A 458 10.75 -50.03 1.22
C GLY A 458 10.74 -51.08 2.32
N TYR A 459 9.67 -51.89 2.38
CA TYR A 459 9.53 -53.01 3.32
C TYR A 459 10.55 -54.14 3.10
N GLU A 460 11.14 -54.22 1.92
CA GLU A 460 12.16 -55.22 1.56
C GLU A 460 13.42 -55.05 2.42
N ARG A 461 13.72 -53.81 2.84
CA ARG A 461 14.85 -53.47 3.71
C ARG A 461 14.76 -54.10 5.09
N PHE A 462 13.54 -54.46 5.50
CA PHE A 462 13.24 -55.09 6.78
C PHE A 462 12.94 -56.59 6.63
N GLY A 463 13.10 -57.16 5.44
CA GLY A 463 12.85 -58.58 5.16
C GLY A 463 11.36 -58.96 5.21
N MET A 464 10.46 -58.01 4.96
CA MET A 464 9.02 -58.18 5.20
C MET A 464 8.18 -58.46 3.95
N GLU A 465 8.80 -58.72 2.81
CA GLU A 465 8.12 -58.79 1.50
C GLU A 465 7.00 -59.86 1.48
N GLU A 466 7.28 -61.06 2.00
CA GLU A 466 6.32 -62.17 2.07
C GLU A 466 5.21 -61.91 3.11
N PHE A 467 5.58 -61.26 4.23
CA PHE A 467 4.66 -60.94 5.32
C PHE A 467 3.64 -59.86 4.91
N VAL A 468 4.10 -58.79 4.27
CA VAL A 468 3.25 -57.68 3.81
C VAL A 468 2.25 -58.13 2.74
N SER A 469 2.63 -59.08 1.89
CA SER A 469 1.77 -59.61 0.83
C SER A 469 0.58 -60.47 1.32
N THR A 470 0.69 -61.04 2.52
CA THR A 470 -0.32 -61.94 3.11
C THR A 470 -1.14 -61.26 4.20
N LEU A 471 -0.83 -60.00 4.52
CA LEU A 471 -1.39 -59.31 5.66
C LEU A 471 -2.78 -58.78 5.35
N LEU A 472 -3.70 -59.13 6.25
CA LEU A 472 -5.11 -58.80 6.13
C LEU A 472 -5.61 -58.34 7.49
N PHE A 473 -6.19 -57.14 7.53
CA PHE A 473 -6.75 -56.56 8.74
C PHE A 473 -8.27 -56.48 8.64
N HIS A 474 -8.93 -56.65 9.78
CA HIS A 474 -10.35 -56.33 9.91
C HIS A 474 -10.47 -54.89 10.42
N ILE A 475 -11.07 -54.00 9.62
CA ILE A 475 -11.06 -52.55 9.88
C ILE A 475 -11.59 -52.19 11.29
N PRO A 476 -12.70 -52.78 11.79
CA PRO A 476 -13.22 -52.49 13.14
C PRO A 476 -12.26 -52.84 14.28
N GLU A 477 -11.27 -53.71 14.05
CA GLU A 477 -10.28 -54.13 15.04
C GLU A 477 -9.01 -53.25 15.03
N VAL A 478 -8.85 -52.38 14.02
CA VAL A 478 -7.67 -51.54 13.85
C VAL A 478 -8.05 -50.07 14.06
N ALA A 479 -7.81 -49.56 15.27
CA ALA A 479 -8.33 -48.28 15.73
C ALA A 479 -7.99 -47.09 14.81
N ASN A 480 -6.76 -47.03 14.28
CA ASN A 480 -6.35 -45.98 13.36
C ASN A 480 -7.09 -46.04 12.01
N LEU A 481 -7.35 -47.24 11.48
CA LEU A 481 -8.09 -47.41 10.23
C LEU A 481 -9.57 -47.10 10.44
N GLN A 482 -10.17 -47.63 11.51
CA GLN A 482 -11.56 -47.34 11.87
C GLN A 482 -11.81 -45.83 12.03
N GLN A 483 -10.90 -45.14 12.72
CA GLN A 483 -11.00 -43.69 12.89
C GLN A 483 -10.92 -42.94 11.55
N MET A 484 -10.05 -43.35 10.62
CA MET A 484 -9.97 -42.73 9.30
C MET A 484 -11.21 -43.03 8.43
N VAL A 485 -11.86 -44.19 8.61
CA VAL A 485 -13.13 -44.50 7.93
C VAL A 485 -14.26 -43.60 8.42
N GLU A 486 -14.34 -43.39 9.74
CA GLU A 486 -15.39 -42.56 10.35
C GLU A 486 -15.19 -41.07 10.09
N SER A 487 -13.96 -40.58 10.28
CA SER A 487 -13.64 -39.16 10.13
C SER A 487 -13.44 -38.72 8.68
N LYS A 488 -13.00 -39.63 7.80
CA LYS A 488 -12.54 -39.32 6.44
C LYS A 488 -11.41 -38.28 6.41
N GLU A 489 -10.62 -38.22 7.48
CA GLU A 489 -9.47 -37.34 7.64
C GLU A 489 -8.17 -38.14 7.72
N PRO A 490 -7.03 -37.57 7.29
CA PRO A 490 -5.75 -38.21 7.46
C PRO A 490 -5.35 -38.24 8.94
N MET A 491 -4.47 -39.18 9.29
CA MET A 491 -4.05 -39.42 10.66
C MET A 491 -2.53 -39.48 10.78
N VAL A 492 -2.01 -38.91 11.87
CA VAL A 492 -0.59 -39.01 12.24
C VAL A 492 -0.50 -39.67 13.62
N ILE A 493 0.38 -40.67 13.72
CA ILE A 493 0.79 -41.27 14.98
C ILE A 493 2.28 -40.96 15.18
N PRO A 494 2.61 -40.04 16.11
CA PRO A 494 3.99 -39.65 16.36
C PRO A 494 4.85 -40.80 16.89
N ASP A 495 4.33 -41.60 17.83
CA ASP A 495 5.00 -42.83 18.30
C ASP A 495 4.03 -44.01 18.37
N THR A 496 4.16 -44.97 17.46
CA THR A 496 3.33 -46.19 17.40
C THR A 496 3.55 -47.10 18.61
N ALA A 497 4.74 -47.06 19.23
CA ALA A 497 5.00 -47.79 20.48
C ALA A 497 4.29 -47.17 21.69
N ALA A 498 3.87 -45.91 21.60
CA ALA A 498 3.12 -45.20 22.65
C ALA A 498 1.60 -45.12 22.35
N TYR A 499 1.16 -45.47 21.14
CA TYR A 499 -0.24 -45.37 20.74
C TYR A 499 -1.05 -46.60 21.20
N PRO A 500 -2.07 -46.44 22.08
CA PRO A 500 -2.81 -47.58 22.65
C PRO A 500 -3.58 -48.43 21.63
N GLY A 501 -4.01 -47.82 20.53
CA GLY A 501 -4.77 -48.50 19.47
C GLY A 501 -3.92 -49.10 18.35
N TRP A 502 -2.59 -49.13 18.50
CA TRP A 502 -1.68 -49.67 17.48
C TRP A 502 -1.64 -51.19 17.54
N VAL A 503 -1.88 -51.85 16.41
CA VAL A 503 -1.71 -53.31 16.30
C VAL A 503 -0.22 -53.63 16.24
N ARG A 504 0.31 -54.25 17.29
CA ARG A 504 1.73 -54.62 17.37
C ARG A 504 1.96 -56.01 16.80
N LEU A 505 2.72 -56.08 15.71
CA LEU A 505 3.20 -57.32 15.13
C LEU A 505 4.72 -57.40 15.33
N PRO A 506 5.29 -58.55 15.74
CA PRO A 506 6.73 -58.71 15.97
C PRO A 506 7.60 -58.22 14.81
N GLU A 507 7.14 -58.43 13.58
CA GLU A 507 7.84 -58.09 12.36
C GLU A 507 7.83 -56.57 12.10
N THR A 508 6.91 -55.81 12.73
CA THR A 508 6.73 -54.35 12.55
C THR A 508 7.22 -53.51 13.72
N GLU A 509 7.96 -54.08 14.69
CA GLU A 509 8.46 -53.34 15.87
C GLU A 509 9.39 -52.16 15.52
N TRP A 510 10.01 -52.20 14.34
CA TRP A 510 10.85 -51.12 13.84
C TRP A 510 10.05 -49.85 13.52
N LEU A 511 8.76 -49.96 13.22
CA LEU A 511 7.92 -48.84 12.83
C LEU A 511 7.62 -48.00 14.08
N ARG A 512 8.10 -46.75 14.08
CA ARG A 512 7.98 -45.83 15.21
C ARG A 512 7.15 -44.60 14.92
N SER A 513 7.00 -44.16 13.67
CA SER A 513 6.10 -43.07 13.31
C SER A 513 5.30 -43.46 12.07
N TYR A 514 4.02 -43.10 12.06
CA TYR A 514 3.07 -43.46 11.01
C TYR A 514 2.25 -42.24 10.59
N ALA A 515 2.05 -42.08 9.29
CA ALA A 515 1.03 -41.19 8.76
C ALA A 515 0.26 -41.88 7.64
N ALA A 516 -1.05 -41.62 7.59
CA ALA A 516 -1.91 -42.20 6.59
C ALA A 516 -3.06 -41.29 6.19
N ALA A 517 -3.54 -41.48 4.97
CA ALA A 517 -4.67 -40.76 4.42
C ALA A 517 -5.66 -41.75 3.78
N PRO A 518 -6.97 -41.59 4.04
CA PRO A 518 -7.99 -42.42 3.40
C PRO A 518 -8.12 -42.08 1.90
N ILE A 519 -8.19 -43.09 1.06
CA ILE A 519 -8.47 -42.98 -0.37
C ILE A 519 -9.98 -43.02 -0.55
N ILE A 520 -10.58 -41.90 -0.97
CA ILE A 520 -12.04 -41.72 -0.97
C ILE A 520 -12.57 -41.60 -2.39
N VAL A 521 -13.48 -42.50 -2.77
CA VAL A 521 -14.20 -42.45 -4.04
C VAL A 521 -15.69 -42.29 -3.77
N ARG A 522 -16.30 -41.24 -4.33
CA ARG A 522 -17.75 -40.94 -4.19
C ARG A 522 -18.25 -40.93 -2.73
N GLY A 523 -17.38 -40.51 -1.81
CA GLY A 523 -17.69 -40.42 -0.38
C GLY A 523 -17.49 -41.70 0.41
N GLU A 524 -17.05 -42.81 -0.21
CA GLU A 524 -16.70 -44.05 0.47
C GLU A 524 -15.18 -44.25 0.52
N VAL A 525 -14.66 -44.76 1.65
CA VAL A 525 -13.24 -45.09 1.79
C VAL A 525 -12.99 -46.42 1.11
N ILE A 526 -12.21 -46.41 0.02
CA ILE A 526 -11.89 -47.60 -0.77
C ILE A 526 -10.48 -48.14 -0.48
N GLY A 527 -9.70 -47.43 0.32
CA GLY A 527 -8.33 -47.79 0.66
C GLY A 527 -7.66 -46.76 1.57
N PHE A 528 -6.38 -47.00 1.89
CA PHE A 528 -5.53 -46.10 2.67
C PHE A 528 -4.16 -46.02 2.02
N LEU A 529 -3.60 -44.81 1.97
CA LEU A 529 -2.21 -44.57 1.60
C LEU A 529 -1.43 -44.35 2.89
N ASN A 530 -0.44 -45.20 3.16
CA ASN A 530 0.32 -45.23 4.40
C ASN A 530 1.80 -44.94 4.15
N VAL A 531 2.42 -44.16 5.04
CA VAL A 531 3.87 -43.94 5.11
C VAL A 531 4.38 -44.20 6.53
N ASP A 532 5.54 -44.84 6.60
CA ASP A 532 6.10 -45.40 7.82
C ASP A 532 7.55 -44.93 8.02
N SER A 533 7.93 -44.70 9.28
CA SER A 533 9.31 -44.40 9.65
C SER A 533 9.75 -45.12 10.92
N ALA A 534 11.02 -45.51 10.97
CA ALA A 534 11.68 -46.01 12.16
C ALA A 534 12.02 -44.92 13.20
N THR A 535 11.85 -43.65 12.84
CA THR A 535 12.14 -42.50 13.71
C THR A 535 10.84 -42.02 14.40
N PRO A 536 10.76 -42.03 15.74
CA PRO A 536 9.62 -41.45 16.45
C PRO A 536 9.47 -39.95 16.14
N GLY A 537 8.23 -39.48 16.02
CA GLY A 537 7.90 -38.07 15.80
C GLY A 537 8.25 -37.54 14.41
N PHE A 538 8.59 -38.42 13.46
CA PHE A 538 9.01 -38.02 12.12
C PHE A 538 7.89 -37.35 11.33
N PHE A 539 6.68 -37.92 11.36
CA PHE A 539 5.55 -37.36 10.64
C PHE A 539 4.83 -36.26 11.43
N THR A 540 4.37 -35.24 10.71
CA THR A 540 3.71 -34.05 11.24
C THR A 540 2.37 -33.86 10.56
N GLN A 541 1.54 -32.94 11.06
CA GLN A 541 0.26 -32.61 10.40
C GLN A 541 0.44 -32.05 8.99
N ALA A 542 1.56 -31.39 8.70
CA ALA A 542 1.89 -30.94 7.35
C ALA A 542 2.10 -32.12 6.39
N HIS A 543 2.77 -33.19 6.86
CA HIS A 543 2.92 -34.43 6.09
C HIS A 543 1.56 -35.09 5.83
N ALA A 544 0.66 -35.13 6.81
CA ALA A 544 -0.70 -35.66 6.63
C ALA A 544 -1.53 -34.87 5.61
N ALA A 545 -1.42 -33.53 5.61
CA ALA A 545 -2.09 -32.68 4.62
C ALA A 545 -1.57 -32.92 3.20
N ALA A 546 -0.25 -33.07 3.03
CA ALA A 546 0.34 -33.45 1.75
C ALA A 546 -0.11 -34.86 1.31
N LEU A 547 -0.14 -35.82 2.24
CA LEU A 547 -0.58 -37.20 1.99
C LEU A 547 -2.06 -37.27 1.58
N ARG A 548 -2.91 -36.39 2.14
CA ARG A 548 -4.32 -36.25 1.73
C ARG A 548 -4.44 -35.88 0.26
N ALA A 549 -3.66 -34.90 -0.20
CA ALA A 549 -3.64 -34.53 -1.62
C ALA A 549 -3.25 -35.73 -2.50
N PHE A 550 -2.27 -36.54 -2.10
CA PHE A 550 -1.93 -37.76 -2.82
C PHE A 550 -3.04 -38.81 -2.80
N ALA A 551 -3.72 -38.99 -1.68
CA ALA A 551 -4.82 -39.95 -1.56
C ALA A 551 -6.03 -39.57 -2.42
N ASP A 552 -6.35 -38.28 -2.53
CA ASP A 552 -7.42 -37.77 -3.40
C ASP A 552 -7.10 -38.03 -4.89
N HIS A 553 -5.83 -37.83 -5.30
CA HIS A 553 -5.40 -38.14 -6.67
C HIS A 553 -5.32 -39.66 -6.92
N ALA A 554 -4.86 -40.43 -5.93
CA ALA A 554 -4.87 -41.89 -5.98
C ALA A 554 -6.28 -42.43 -6.17
N ALA A 555 -7.29 -41.84 -5.51
CA ALA A 555 -8.68 -42.23 -5.63
C ALA A 555 -9.16 -42.14 -7.09
N ALA A 556 -8.89 -41.02 -7.76
CA ALA A 556 -9.25 -40.82 -9.16
C ALA A 556 -8.52 -41.80 -10.10
N ALA A 557 -7.23 -42.02 -9.90
CA ALA A 557 -6.44 -42.93 -10.73
C ALA A 557 -6.87 -44.41 -10.53
N ILE A 558 -7.10 -44.83 -9.29
CA ILE A 558 -7.59 -46.16 -8.92
C ILE A 558 -9.01 -46.40 -9.46
N GLU A 559 -9.91 -45.42 -9.38
CA GLU A 559 -11.26 -45.51 -9.94
C GLU A 559 -11.19 -45.68 -11.47
N ASN A 560 -10.38 -44.88 -12.16
CA ASN A 560 -10.23 -44.96 -13.61
C ASN A 560 -9.63 -46.30 -14.07
N ALA A 561 -8.56 -46.77 -13.42
CA ALA A 561 -7.94 -48.05 -13.75
C ALA A 561 -8.89 -49.24 -13.48
N ARG A 562 -9.61 -49.24 -12.36
CA ARG A 562 -10.63 -50.27 -12.05
C ARG A 562 -11.76 -50.30 -13.07
N LEU A 563 -12.29 -49.13 -13.45
CA LEU A 563 -13.35 -49.03 -14.45
C LEU A 563 -12.88 -49.55 -15.82
N TYR A 564 -11.65 -49.23 -16.20
CA TYR A 564 -11.05 -49.68 -17.45
C TYR A 564 -10.84 -51.20 -17.48
N GLU A 565 -10.26 -51.79 -16.42
CA GLU A 565 -10.11 -53.25 -16.33
C GLU A 565 -11.46 -53.98 -16.35
N ALA A 566 -12.47 -53.45 -15.64
CA ALA A 566 -13.80 -54.04 -15.60
C ALA A 566 -14.51 -53.98 -16.97
N GLU A 567 -14.30 -52.90 -17.73
CA GLU A 567 -14.76 -52.79 -19.12
C GLU A 567 -14.01 -53.76 -20.04
N GLN A 568 -12.69 -53.87 -19.91
CA GLN A 568 -11.87 -54.74 -20.73
C GLN A 568 -12.19 -56.23 -20.50
N ARG A 569 -12.40 -56.65 -19.24
CA ARG A 569 -12.88 -58.00 -18.91
C ARG A 569 -14.27 -58.26 -19.50
N ARG A 570 -15.22 -57.33 -19.33
CA ARG A 570 -16.56 -57.47 -19.93
C ARG A 570 -16.51 -57.59 -21.46
N ARG A 571 -15.62 -56.87 -22.13
CA ARG A 571 -15.40 -57.00 -23.58
C ARG A 571 -14.81 -58.35 -23.96
N GLN A 572 -13.82 -58.84 -23.21
CA GLN A 572 -13.23 -60.16 -23.44
C GLN A 572 -14.26 -61.28 -23.23
N ASP A 573 -15.05 -61.22 -22.16
CA ASP A 573 -16.11 -62.18 -21.88
C ASP A 573 -17.19 -62.16 -22.97
N ALA A 574 -17.62 -60.98 -23.40
CA ALA A 574 -18.59 -60.82 -24.47
C ALA A 574 -18.06 -61.35 -25.82
N GLU A 575 -16.79 -61.12 -26.13
CA GLU A 575 -16.15 -61.63 -27.34
C GLU A 575 -16.02 -63.15 -27.31
N ALA A 576 -15.60 -63.73 -26.19
CA ALA A 576 -15.53 -65.18 -26.01
C ALA A 576 -16.93 -65.83 -26.12
N LEU A 577 -17.96 -65.22 -25.54
CA LEU A 577 -19.35 -65.67 -25.70
C LEU A 577 -19.83 -65.56 -27.14
N ARG A 578 -19.46 -64.48 -27.86
CA ARG A 578 -19.80 -64.26 -29.26
C ARG A 578 -19.11 -65.29 -30.16
N GLU A 579 -17.83 -65.59 -29.93
CA GLU A 579 -17.08 -66.62 -30.64
C GLU A 579 -17.66 -68.01 -30.37
N ALA A 580 -17.98 -68.34 -29.11
CA ALA A 580 -18.62 -69.60 -28.74
C ALA A 580 -20.01 -69.75 -29.40
N ALA A 581 -20.82 -68.68 -29.42
CA ALA A 581 -22.11 -68.66 -30.08
C ALA A 581 -21.98 -68.82 -31.61
N LEU A 582 -21.00 -68.14 -32.24
CA LEU A 582 -20.73 -68.25 -33.67
C LEU A 582 -20.26 -69.66 -34.06
N ALA A 583 -19.38 -70.27 -33.27
CA ALA A 583 -18.94 -71.65 -33.46
C ALA A 583 -20.12 -72.64 -33.33
N LEU A 584 -21.03 -72.42 -32.38
CA LEU A 584 -22.27 -73.20 -32.26
C LEU A 584 -23.20 -73.06 -33.48
N THR A 585 -23.25 -71.88 -34.09
CA THR A 585 -24.10 -71.63 -35.28
C THR A 585 -23.46 -72.04 -36.60
N ALA A 586 -22.14 -72.20 -36.67
CA ALA A 586 -21.42 -72.45 -37.92
C ALA A 586 -21.47 -73.91 -38.39
N GLU A 587 -21.89 -74.88 -37.56
CA GLU A 587 -21.80 -76.32 -37.87
C GLU A 587 -23.14 -77.09 -37.98
N LEU A 588 -24.29 -76.45 -37.81
CA LEU A 588 -25.55 -77.20 -37.71
C LEU A 588 -26.41 -77.11 -38.99
N ASP A 589 -26.32 -78.15 -39.80
CA ASP A 589 -27.36 -78.52 -40.76
C ASP A 589 -28.71 -78.61 -40.02
N ARG A 590 -29.73 -77.90 -40.53
CA ARG A 590 -31.05 -77.71 -39.88
C ARG A 590 -31.69 -79.04 -39.46
N ASN A 591 -31.40 -80.12 -40.19
CA ASN A 591 -31.90 -81.46 -39.88
C ASN A 591 -31.23 -82.09 -38.63
N GLN A 592 -29.95 -81.77 -38.34
CA GLN A 592 -29.26 -82.29 -37.15
C GLN A 592 -29.75 -81.65 -35.85
N VAL A 593 -30.12 -80.36 -35.87
CA VAL A 593 -30.65 -79.65 -34.69
C VAL A 593 -31.95 -80.28 -34.22
N ILE A 594 -32.88 -80.48 -35.14
CA ILE A 594 -34.20 -81.06 -34.84
C ILE A 594 -34.04 -82.50 -34.35
N GLY A 595 -33.14 -83.28 -34.98
CA GLY A 595 -32.83 -84.64 -34.55
C GLY A 595 -32.27 -84.72 -33.12
N ARG A 596 -31.40 -83.78 -32.72
CA ARG A 596 -30.85 -83.72 -31.35
C ARG A 596 -31.90 -83.32 -30.31
N ILE A 597 -32.70 -82.29 -30.60
CA ILE A 597 -33.78 -81.85 -29.69
C ILE A 597 -34.74 -83.00 -29.40
N LEU A 598 -35.17 -83.73 -30.44
CA LEU A 598 -36.07 -84.86 -30.27
C LEU A 598 -35.40 -86.01 -29.50
N ALA A 599 -34.14 -86.35 -29.78
CA ALA A 599 -33.41 -87.37 -29.01
C ALA A 599 -33.31 -87.05 -27.51
N GLN A 600 -33.16 -85.77 -27.17
CA GLN A 600 -33.11 -85.33 -25.78
C GLN A 600 -34.49 -85.35 -25.11
N LEU A 601 -35.54 -85.09 -25.88
CA LEU A 601 -36.94 -85.21 -25.42
C LEU A 601 -37.31 -86.65 -25.07
N GLU A 602 -36.78 -87.65 -25.78
CA GLU A 602 -37.02 -89.08 -25.54
C GLU A 602 -36.54 -89.52 -24.14
N GLN A 603 -35.51 -88.85 -23.61
CA GLN A 603 -35.01 -89.10 -22.25
C GLN A 603 -35.95 -88.55 -21.17
N VAL A 604 -36.81 -87.60 -21.51
CA VAL A 604 -37.72 -86.93 -20.57
C VAL A 604 -39.14 -87.48 -20.70
N VAL A 605 -39.57 -87.82 -21.92
CA VAL A 605 -40.88 -88.38 -22.24
C VAL A 605 -40.70 -89.50 -23.26
N PRO A 606 -40.99 -90.77 -22.93
CA PRO A 606 -40.90 -91.85 -23.90
C PRO A 606 -41.96 -91.69 -25.00
N TYR A 607 -41.55 -91.85 -26.26
CA TYR A 607 -42.43 -91.82 -27.42
C TYR A 607 -41.90 -92.78 -28.49
N ASP A 608 -42.77 -93.29 -29.35
CA ASP A 608 -42.36 -94.12 -30.50
C ASP A 608 -41.97 -93.28 -31.72
N SER A 609 -42.63 -92.12 -31.90
CA SER A 609 -42.26 -91.11 -32.90
C SER A 609 -42.63 -89.70 -32.46
N ALA A 610 -41.88 -88.70 -32.90
CA ALA A 610 -42.11 -87.29 -32.60
C ALA A 610 -41.70 -86.41 -33.78
N SER A 611 -42.46 -85.34 -34.05
CA SER A 611 -42.17 -84.38 -35.12
C SER A 611 -42.17 -82.94 -34.58
N VAL A 612 -41.35 -82.08 -35.19
CA VAL A 612 -41.37 -80.64 -34.98
C VAL A 612 -42.08 -80.01 -36.16
N GLN A 613 -43.10 -79.21 -35.88
CA GLN A 613 -43.93 -78.55 -36.87
C GLN A 613 -43.80 -77.03 -36.72
N LEU A 614 -43.66 -76.32 -37.83
CA LEU A 614 -43.70 -74.86 -37.87
C LEU A 614 -44.97 -74.38 -38.53
N LEU A 615 -45.56 -73.34 -37.97
CA LEU A 615 -46.68 -72.65 -38.58
C LEU A 615 -46.20 -71.85 -39.80
N GLN A 616 -46.75 -72.14 -40.96
CA GLN A 616 -46.60 -71.34 -42.18
C GLN A 616 -47.99 -70.97 -42.69
N GLY A 617 -48.39 -69.72 -42.45
CA GLY A 617 -49.74 -69.24 -42.73
C GLY A 617 -50.76 -69.90 -41.81
N ASP A 618 -51.79 -70.53 -42.38
CA ASP A 618 -52.84 -71.28 -41.70
C ASP A 618 -52.51 -72.79 -41.58
N LYS A 619 -51.25 -73.20 -41.85
CA LYS A 619 -50.85 -74.61 -41.89
C LYS A 619 -49.64 -74.90 -41.01
N LEU A 620 -49.66 -76.05 -40.33
CA LEU A 620 -48.51 -76.64 -39.65
C LEU A 620 -47.71 -77.50 -40.63
N VAL A 621 -46.44 -77.19 -40.84
CA VAL A 621 -45.53 -77.94 -41.72
C VAL A 621 -44.53 -78.70 -40.87
N ILE A 622 -44.41 -80.02 -41.06
CA ILE A 622 -43.36 -80.81 -40.41
C ILE A 622 -42.01 -80.39 -40.97
N ILE A 623 -41.12 -79.93 -40.10
CA ILE A 623 -39.76 -79.49 -40.48
C ILE A 623 -38.67 -80.46 -40.05
N GLY A 624 -39.02 -81.47 -39.26
CA GLY A 624 -38.14 -82.56 -38.85
C GLY A 624 -38.84 -83.48 -37.86
N GLY A 625 -38.27 -84.66 -37.61
CA GLY A 625 -38.91 -85.70 -36.83
C GLY A 625 -37.95 -86.82 -36.45
N ARG A 626 -38.38 -87.72 -35.58
CA ARG A 626 -37.62 -88.88 -35.07
C ARG A 626 -38.58 -90.04 -34.82
N GLY A 627 -38.15 -91.28 -35.06
CA GLY A 627 -38.97 -92.48 -34.85
C GLY A 627 -39.93 -92.85 -36.00
N PHE A 628 -39.92 -92.10 -37.11
CA PHE A 628 -40.71 -92.44 -38.31
C PHE A 628 -39.92 -93.35 -39.25
N PRO A 629 -40.55 -94.38 -39.86
CA PRO A 629 -39.87 -95.31 -40.77
C PRO A 629 -39.25 -94.63 -42.01
N ASN A 630 -39.91 -93.60 -42.55
CA ASN A 630 -39.46 -92.79 -43.68
C ASN A 630 -39.57 -91.30 -43.35
N LEU A 631 -38.60 -90.79 -42.58
CA LEU A 631 -38.60 -89.39 -42.15
C LEU A 631 -38.57 -88.38 -43.31
N GLU A 632 -37.84 -88.69 -44.38
CA GLU A 632 -37.70 -87.80 -45.54
C GLU A 632 -39.01 -87.59 -46.32
N GLU A 633 -39.94 -88.55 -46.24
CA GLU A 633 -41.24 -88.46 -46.93
C GLU A 633 -42.26 -87.61 -46.16
N ILE A 634 -42.06 -87.44 -44.84
CA ILE A 634 -42.99 -86.68 -43.99
C ILE A 634 -42.53 -85.25 -43.71
N VAL A 635 -41.23 -84.98 -43.85
CA VAL A 635 -40.70 -83.61 -43.73
C VAL A 635 -41.17 -82.81 -44.95
N GLY A 636 -41.85 -81.68 -44.69
CA GLY A 636 -42.49 -80.85 -45.69
C GLY A 636 -44.00 -81.07 -45.84
N ILE A 637 -44.58 -82.09 -45.21
CA ILE A 637 -46.04 -82.27 -45.18
C ILE A 637 -46.67 -81.16 -44.33
N SER A 638 -47.73 -80.54 -44.86
CA SER A 638 -48.47 -79.45 -44.20
C SER A 638 -49.91 -79.85 -43.86
N PHE A 639 -50.38 -79.47 -42.66
CA PHE A 639 -51.75 -79.70 -42.18
C PHE A 639 -52.44 -78.36 -41.90
N PRO A 640 -53.69 -78.14 -42.32
CA PRO A 640 -54.44 -76.94 -41.94
C PRO A 640 -54.73 -76.91 -40.42
N LEU A 641 -54.73 -75.71 -39.83
CA LEU A 641 -55.01 -75.53 -38.40
C LEU A 641 -56.50 -75.72 -38.05
N ASP A 642 -57.37 -75.51 -39.02
CA ASP A 642 -58.83 -75.65 -38.85
C ASP A 642 -59.24 -77.09 -39.20
N GLY A 643 -59.71 -77.82 -38.18
CA GLY A 643 -59.70 -79.28 -38.13
C GLY A 643 -60.78 -80.05 -38.91
N ASP A 644 -60.40 -81.27 -39.30
CA ASP A 644 -61.10 -82.55 -39.07
C ASP A 644 -60.07 -83.70 -39.09
#